data_AF-A0AAV9V9H1-F1
#
_entry.id   AF-A0AAV9V9H1-F1
#
_cell.length_a   1.000
_cell.length_b   1.000
_cell.length_c   1.000
_cell.angle_alpha   90.00
_cell.angle_beta   90.00
_cell.angle_gamma   90.00
#
_symmetry.space_group_name_H-M   'P 1'
#
loop_
_entity.id
_entity.type
_entity.pdbx_description
1 polymer ?
#
loop_
_entity_poly.entity_id
_entity_poly.type
_entity_poly.pdbx_seq_one_letter_code
_entity_poly.pdbx_strand_id
1 'polypeptide(L)'
;MKMDVTEPHFKKNNTDGIDPLLRAHIYGLVSALGGPSPDDPNIYTLGDDVLGCLRDIKRWLKGYDEKLDRLDVARCLSEANIIVDLLEILSQSSTEGALISNRPNKIGIACIELLVPLTWPLNKTELSMTVNHHRHLAVLQRSQAYYKKSILAHRSGCILKACCVNALPSMAVALRERTPREEGVIRLVLYLIRNILQIKEPGTEHDSTWEEISKASTIESLDSQGVLNILLSITSGVPEQFEQQDVIIIEIIFYLLLGINMQHLATSMLGTESTKVKDPLAHILKSEQIPMGSKAQSRHTRFGTTIVLKQDGGQRKVVTGHSALLDEGAGLQKLDATKKWHKPSNNRANKSAMLGGGVHLSSDAQRRLCGFLSQALISGFSCLFQNVRKAIERDSERVIGSAHIAQLFFVGGSLMEFGRVLKQNGVILMDSRTLTIREFSTMLQPETFIILFRHIREGLESKSWDHVRVGCRYFTQALLMVLDMIYSQDQSEKSIAENIFSRIFYEETLQDLMIAVLRSGRKQALEYLDTLTEMIHVYLRCLERYSKSSAGMVVRSKRAPKLRSGNVETYSGSDSDTKKTGRLQAEKLFDFQQCESKFLSQSAVEPFLDFLSHYPDLDPSQTKRCINFLHRVFVKRGATVGLFHIKAIRLLQSLARDTRGSPDYSEVTGFVQYFSKHLVRKLNEYPILFVEILFQKSSKISYFLQHGEDRDRNTREPR
;
A
#
# COMPACT_ATOMS: atom_id res chain seq x y z
N MET A 1 75.07 -28.31 -3.39
CA MET A 1 74.15 -28.29 -2.24
C MET A 1 72.87 -27.63 -2.68
N LYS A 2 71.86 -28.43 -3.05
CA LYS A 2 70.52 -27.95 -3.42
C LYS A 2 69.78 -27.65 -2.11
N MET A 3 69.25 -26.43 -1.96
CA MET A 3 68.25 -26.11 -0.95
C MET A 3 66.88 -26.07 -1.63
N ASP A 4 65.94 -26.70 -0.95
CA ASP A 4 64.59 -27.01 -1.40
C ASP A 4 63.76 -25.77 -1.75
N VAL A 5 63.10 -25.85 -2.90
CA VAL A 5 61.97 -25.01 -3.29
C VAL A 5 60.75 -25.92 -3.31
N THR A 6 59.93 -25.84 -2.26
CA THR A 6 58.53 -26.31 -2.31
C THR A 6 57.69 -25.48 -1.33
N GLU A 7 57.27 -24.28 -1.77
CA GLU A 7 56.01 -23.69 -1.29
C GLU A 7 54.89 -24.11 -2.26
N PRO A 8 53.76 -24.68 -1.78
CA PRO A 8 52.65 -24.96 -2.65
C PRO A 8 51.87 -23.67 -2.93
N HIS A 9 52.01 -23.16 -4.15
CA HIS A 9 51.09 -22.20 -4.75
C HIS A 9 49.69 -22.84 -4.93
N PHE A 10 48.86 -22.76 -3.88
CA PHE A 10 47.40 -22.91 -3.99
C PHE A 10 46.70 -21.69 -3.38
N LYS A 11 46.81 -20.55 -4.06
CA LYS A 11 45.86 -19.45 -3.91
C LYS A 11 45.30 -19.12 -5.29
N LYS A 12 44.35 -19.93 -5.75
CA LYS A 12 43.34 -19.41 -6.69
C LYS A 12 42.64 -18.28 -5.93
N ASN A 13 42.75 -17.06 -6.43
CA ASN A 13 42.02 -15.92 -5.90
C ASN A 13 40.54 -16.29 -5.84
N ASN A 14 40.02 -16.45 -4.63
CA ASN A 14 38.64 -16.83 -4.38
C ASN A 14 37.76 -15.62 -4.72
N THR A 15 37.35 -15.50 -5.98
CA THR A 15 36.56 -14.37 -6.50
C THR A 15 35.22 -14.23 -5.80
N ASP A 16 34.67 -15.34 -5.30
CA ASP A 16 33.30 -15.41 -4.78
C ASP A 16 33.23 -15.16 -3.26
N GLY A 17 34.37 -15.19 -2.56
CA GLY A 17 34.44 -14.94 -1.11
C GLY A 17 33.91 -16.05 -0.19
N ILE A 18 33.53 -17.21 -0.73
CA ILE A 18 33.03 -18.37 0.04
C ILE A 18 34.18 -19.31 0.40
N ASP A 19 34.21 -19.80 1.64
CA ASP A 19 35.20 -20.78 2.08
C ASP A 19 35.10 -22.09 1.27
N PRO A 20 36.18 -22.53 0.57
CA PRO A 20 36.15 -23.73 -0.25
C PRO A 20 35.89 -25.01 0.56
N LEU A 21 36.30 -25.07 1.83
CA LEU A 21 36.06 -26.23 2.69
C LEU A 21 34.58 -26.35 3.05
N LEU A 22 33.94 -25.21 3.36
CA LEU A 22 32.51 -25.13 3.60
C LEU A 22 31.73 -25.60 2.36
N ARG A 23 32.10 -25.09 1.17
CA ARG A 23 31.46 -25.47 -0.09
C ARG A 23 31.55 -26.98 -0.34
N ALA A 24 32.72 -27.57 -0.18
CA ALA A 24 32.92 -29.01 -0.35
C ALA A 24 32.07 -29.85 0.63
N HIS A 25 31.99 -29.43 1.90
CA HIS A 25 31.17 -30.11 2.89
C HIS A 25 29.68 -30.06 2.55
N ILE A 26 29.16 -28.90 2.14
CA ILE A 26 27.75 -28.75 1.75
C ILE A 26 27.43 -29.58 0.51
N TYR A 27 28.31 -29.60 -0.50
CA TYR A 27 28.10 -30.42 -1.70
C TYR A 27 28.12 -31.91 -1.39
N GLY A 28 28.98 -32.37 -0.48
CA GLY A 28 28.97 -33.74 0.01
C GLY A 28 27.64 -34.13 0.66
N LEU A 29 27.05 -33.23 1.46
CA LEU A 29 25.73 -33.45 2.07
C LEU A 29 24.59 -33.49 1.05
N VAL A 30 24.62 -32.62 0.03
CA VAL A 30 23.59 -32.60 -1.02
C VAL A 30 23.65 -33.88 -1.85
N SER A 31 24.84 -34.31 -2.26
CA SER A 31 25.02 -35.55 -3.02
C SER A 31 24.60 -36.81 -2.25
N ALA A 32 24.59 -36.77 -0.91
CA ALA A 32 24.19 -37.89 -0.07
C ALA A 32 22.66 -37.99 0.14
N LEU A 33 21.88 -37.00 -0.31
CA LEU A 33 20.41 -37.03 -0.20
C LEU A 33 19.77 -38.08 -1.10
N GLY A 34 20.38 -38.36 -2.24
CA GLY A 34 19.86 -39.28 -3.24
C GLY A 34 20.11 -38.79 -4.66
N GLY A 35 19.41 -39.40 -5.60
CA GLY A 35 19.50 -39.05 -7.01
C GLY A 35 18.56 -39.88 -7.88
N PRO A 36 18.47 -39.59 -9.17
CA PRO A 36 17.70 -40.40 -10.11
C PRO A 36 18.21 -41.84 -10.11
N SER A 37 17.27 -42.79 -10.13
CA SER A 37 17.56 -44.22 -10.19
C SER A 37 18.40 -44.54 -11.43
N PRO A 38 19.41 -45.42 -11.33
CA PRO A 38 20.17 -45.85 -12.49
C PRO A 38 19.30 -46.57 -13.54
N ASP A 39 18.19 -47.17 -13.10
CA ASP A 39 17.28 -47.93 -13.97
C ASP A 39 16.25 -47.04 -14.68
N ASP A 40 15.77 -45.98 -14.00
CA ASP A 40 14.79 -45.04 -14.53
C ASP A 40 15.12 -43.60 -14.11
N PRO A 41 15.49 -42.71 -15.05
CA PRO A 41 15.87 -41.33 -14.72
C PRO A 41 14.70 -40.48 -14.21
N ASN A 42 13.47 -40.98 -14.32
CA ASN A 42 12.27 -40.32 -13.82
C ASN A 42 11.93 -40.68 -12.36
N ILE A 43 12.61 -41.68 -11.77
CA ILE A 43 12.32 -42.15 -10.41
C ILE A 43 13.48 -41.72 -9.52
N TYR A 44 13.20 -40.91 -8.50
CA TYR A 44 14.20 -40.50 -7.54
C TYR A 44 14.41 -41.59 -6.47
N THR A 45 15.65 -41.94 -6.18
CA THR A 45 16.00 -42.89 -5.11
C THR A 45 16.57 -42.13 -3.91
N LEU A 46 15.99 -42.40 -2.74
CA LEU A 46 16.43 -41.83 -1.47
C LEU A 46 17.78 -42.44 -1.06
N GLY A 47 18.70 -41.61 -0.57
CA GLY A 47 19.95 -42.09 0.03
C GLY A 47 19.74 -42.82 1.36
N ASP A 48 20.74 -43.58 1.80
CA ASP A 48 20.61 -44.44 2.99
C ASP A 48 20.34 -43.65 4.30
N ASP A 49 20.88 -42.42 4.43
CA ASP A 49 20.65 -41.55 5.59
C ASP A 49 20.18 -40.13 5.20
N VAL A 50 19.10 -40.06 4.40
CA VAL A 50 18.49 -38.77 3.99
C VAL A 50 18.13 -37.91 5.20
N LEU A 51 17.55 -38.52 6.25
CA LEU A 51 17.08 -37.78 7.42
C LEU A 51 18.25 -37.15 8.21
N GLY A 52 19.37 -37.86 8.35
CA GLY A 52 20.60 -37.32 8.93
C GLY A 52 21.13 -36.14 8.12
N CYS A 53 21.24 -36.31 6.79
CA CYS A 53 21.71 -35.27 5.87
C CYS A 53 20.85 -34.00 5.94
N LEU A 54 19.52 -34.12 5.87
CA LEU A 54 18.60 -32.97 5.97
C LEU A 54 18.74 -32.21 7.30
N ARG A 55 18.95 -32.94 8.41
CA ARG A 55 19.16 -32.32 9.74
C ARG A 55 20.49 -31.60 9.84
N ASP A 56 21.55 -32.14 9.25
CA ASP A 56 22.86 -31.51 9.24
C ASP A 56 22.86 -30.27 8.36
N ILE A 57 22.23 -30.29 7.18
CA ILE A 57 22.04 -29.10 6.34
C ILE A 57 21.29 -28.01 7.12
N LYS A 58 20.22 -28.39 7.85
CA LYS A 58 19.49 -27.46 8.72
C LYS A 58 20.38 -26.88 9.82
N ARG A 59 21.25 -27.70 10.41
CA ARG A 59 22.21 -27.27 11.44
C ARG A 59 23.20 -26.25 10.86
N TRP A 60 23.64 -26.41 9.60
CA TRP A 60 24.49 -25.42 8.93
C TRP A 60 23.76 -24.11 8.64
N LEU A 61 22.54 -24.15 8.11
CA LEU A 61 21.75 -22.95 7.87
C LEU A 61 21.50 -22.14 9.16
N LYS A 62 21.10 -22.81 10.26
CA LYS A 62 20.85 -22.12 11.54
C LYS A 62 22.12 -21.78 12.31
N GLY A 63 23.09 -22.69 12.31
CA GLY A 63 24.29 -22.62 13.14
C GLY A 63 25.36 -21.70 12.56
N TYR A 64 25.44 -21.59 11.24
CA TYR A 64 26.42 -20.76 10.54
C TYR A 64 25.74 -19.54 9.91
N ASP A 65 24.81 -19.72 8.97
CA ASP A 65 24.24 -18.60 8.22
C ASP A 65 23.39 -17.66 9.10
N GLU A 66 22.44 -18.18 9.88
CA GLU A 66 21.55 -17.35 10.71
C GLU A 66 22.28 -16.70 11.90
N LYS A 67 23.23 -17.42 12.53
CA LYS A 67 24.00 -16.90 13.66
C LYS A 67 25.08 -15.89 13.25
N LEU A 68 25.72 -16.08 12.10
CA LEU A 68 26.82 -15.21 11.64
C LEU A 68 26.38 -14.19 10.59
N ASP A 69 25.14 -14.27 10.11
CA ASP A 69 24.53 -13.41 9.09
C ASP A 69 25.42 -13.28 7.83
N ARG A 70 25.81 -14.42 7.25
CA ARG A 70 26.74 -14.48 6.09
C ARG A 70 26.09 -14.89 4.76
N LEU A 71 25.07 -15.74 4.80
CA LEU A 71 24.38 -16.30 3.62
C LEU A 71 25.26 -17.17 2.71
N ASP A 72 26.38 -17.70 3.22
CA ASP A 72 27.32 -18.52 2.45
C ASP A 72 26.73 -19.92 2.18
N VAL A 73 26.09 -20.52 3.18
CA VAL A 73 25.49 -21.87 3.08
C VAL A 73 24.30 -21.83 2.11
N ALA A 74 23.42 -20.84 2.25
CA ALA A 74 22.31 -20.62 1.33
C ALA A 74 22.80 -20.46 -0.12
N ARG A 75 23.95 -19.78 -0.32
CA ARG A 75 24.56 -19.63 -1.63
C ARG A 75 25.08 -20.97 -2.17
N CYS A 76 25.80 -21.75 -1.38
CA CYS A 76 26.24 -23.10 -1.77
C CYS A 76 25.06 -24.00 -2.13
N LEU A 77 23.98 -23.98 -1.34
CA LEU A 77 22.76 -24.75 -1.60
C LEU A 77 22.07 -24.33 -2.90
N SER A 78 22.10 -23.04 -3.24
CA SER A 78 21.58 -22.54 -4.52
C SER A 78 22.43 -22.98 -5.71
N GLU A 79 23.75 -23.06 -5.56
CA GLU A 79 24.67 -23.55 -6.61
C GLU A 79 24.50 -25.06 -6.83
N ALA A 80 24.20 -25.80 -5.76
CA ALA A 80 23.97 -27.24 -5.80
C ALA A 80 22.55 -27.63 -6.25
N ASN A 81 21.64 -26.66 -6.45
CA ASN A 81 20.24 -26.91 -6.84
C ASN A 81 19.48 -27.93 -5.97
N ILE A 82 19.71 -27.90 -4.65
CA ILE A 82 19.05 -28.80 -3.67
C ILE A 82 17.52 -28.80 -3.78
N ILE A 83 16.93 -27.73 -4.33
CA ILE A 83 15.49 -27.64 -4.53
C ILE A 83 14.94 -28.80 -5.36
N VAL A 84 15.67 -29.29 -6.37
CA VAL A 84 15.22 -30.38 -7.23
C VAL A 84 15.04 -31.66 -6.40
N ASP A 85 16.04 -31.99 -5.59
CA ASP A 85 16.02 -33.16 -4.71
C ASP A 85 14.89 -33.06 -3.66
N LEU A 86 14.74 -31.89 -3.02
CA LEU A 86 13.69 -31.67 -2.02
C LEU A 86 12.28 -31.82 -2.59
N LEU A 87 12.07 -31.37 -3.83
CA LEU A 87 10.77 -31.46 -4.49
C LEU A 87 10.42 -32.89 -4.89
N GLU A 88 11.40 -33.67 -5.34
CA GLU A 88 11.16 -35.09 -5.66
C GLU A 88 10.92 -35.93 -4.40
N ILE A 89 11.65 -35.67 -3.32
CA ILE A 89 11.39 -36.30 -2.02
C ILE A 89 9.96 -35.98 -1.54
N LEU A 90 9.52 -34.73 -1.71
CA LEU A 90 8.16 -34.31 -1.35
C LEU A 90 7.09 -34.89 -2.28
N SER A 91 7.37 -35.02 -3.57
CA SER A 91 6.43 -35.57 -4.56
C SER A 91 6.09 -37.03 -4.20
N GLN A 92 7.11 -37.85 -3.94
CA GLN A 92 6.99 -39.24 -3.53
C GLN A 92 6.23 -39.40 -2.22
N SER A 93 6.50 -38.52 -1.26
CA SER A 93 5.83 -38.51 0.03
C SER A 93 4.31 -38.32 -0.06
N SER A 94 3.83 -37.71 -1.15
CA SER A 94 2.40 -37.51 -1.41
C SER A 94 1.77 -38.66 -2.21
N THR A 95 2.55 -39.43 -2.97
CA THR A 95 2.06 -40.51 -3.84
C THR A 95 2.01 -41.84 -3.11
N GLU A 96 3.01 -42.13 -2.26
CA GLU A 96 3.05 -43.32 -1.41
C GLU A 96 2.16 -43.16 -0.18
N GLY A 97 0.83 -43.16 -0.36
CA GLY A 97 -0.15 -43.67 0.62
C GLY A 97 0.01 -43.33 2.10
N ALA A 98 0.66 -42.24 2.49
CA ALA A 98 0.88 -41.87 3.89
C ALA A 98 -0.41 -41.46 4.61
N LEU A 99 -1.54 -41.43 3.90
CA LEU A 99 -2.88 -41.33 4.46
C LEU A 99 -3.27 -42.54 5.34
N ILE A 100 -2.57 -43.69 5.20
CA ILE A 100 -2.95 -44.94 5.89
C ILE A 100 -2.28 -45.07 7.27
N SER A 101 -1.15 -44.40 7.51
CA SER A 101 -0.55 -44.35 8.83
C SER A 101 -0.70 -42.94 9.40
N ASN A 102 -1.42 -42.80 10.52
CA ASN A 102 -1.60 -41.56 11.26
C ASN A 102 -0.28 -41.05 11.91
N ARG A 103 0.87 -41.35 11.30
CA ARG A 103 2.22 -41.07 11.77
C ARG A 103 2.81 -39.90 10.99
N PRO A 104 3.47 -38.94 11.65
CA PRO A 104 4.08 -37.81 10.97
C PRO A 104 5.22 -38.28 10.07
N ASN A 105 5.16 -37.92 8.79
CA ASN A 105 6.25 -38.16 7.87
C ASN A 105 7.44 -37.25 8.21
N LYS A 106 8.44 -37.83 8.89
CA LYS A 106 9.61 -37.10 9.40
C LYS A 106 10.47 -36.54 8.27
N ILE A 107 10.54 -37.22 7.13
CA ILE A 107 11.37 -36.80 5.99
C ILE A 107 10.68 -35.62 5.28
N GLY A 108 9.37 -35.71 5.03
CA GLY A 108 8.60 -34.61 4.44
C GLY A 108 8.65 -33.34 5.29
N ILE A 109 8.50 -33.46 6.62
CA ILE A 109 8.64 -32.31 7.53
C ILE A 109 10.06 -31.73 7.48
N ALA A 110 11.11 -32.56 7.45
CA ALA A 110 12.50 -32.09 7.35
C ALA A 110 12.77 -31.33 6.03
N CYS A 111 12.15 -31.74 4.92
CA CYS A 111 12.22 -31.01 3.65
C CYS A 111 11.57 -29.62 3.78
N ILE A 112 10.36 -29.55 4.37
CA ILE A 112 9.67 -28.26 4.62
C ILE A 112 10.50 -27.35 5.53
N GLU A 113 11.14 -27.91 6.56
CA GLU A 113 12.03 -27.17 7.47
C GLU A 113 13.27 -26.56 6.78
N LEU A 114 13.70 -27.10 5.63
CA LEU A 114 14.76 -26.52 4.80
C LEU A 114 14.21 -25.54 3.76
N LEU A 115 13.04 -25.82 3.17
CA LEU A 115 12.40 -24.92 2.20
C LEU A 115 12.11 -23.55 2.82
N VAL A 116 11.57 -23.51 4.05
CA VAL A 116 11.21 -22.25 4.72
C VAL A 116 12.37 -21.25 4.82
N PRO A 117 13.56 -21.59 5.37
CA PRO A 117 14.69 -20.66 5.42
C PRO A 117 15.25 -20.32 4.03
N LEU A 118 15.24 -21.26 3.08
CA LEU A 118 15.73 -21.01 1.71
C LEU A 118 14.84 -20.01 0.95
N THR A 119 13.52 -20.05 1.18
CA THR A 119 12.56 -19.12 0.57
C THR A 119 12.29 -17.89 1.44
N TRP A 120 12.98 -17.71 2.57
CA TRP A 120 12.73 -16.59 3.47
C TRP A 120 13.14 -15.26 2.83
N PRO A 121 12.30 -14.21 2.89
CA PRO A 121 12.58 -12.94 2.24
C PRO A 121 13.88 -12.28 2.74
N LEU A 122 14.74 -11.91 1.79
CA LEU A 122 16.06 -11.34 2.06
C LEU A 122 16.04 -9.80 2.22
N ASN A 123 15.13 -9.30 3.05
CA ASN A 123 14.97 -7.86 3.27
C ASN A 123 16.05 -7.32 4.23
N LYS A 124 17.18 -6.88 3.69
CA LYS A 124 18.22 -6.17 4.45
C LYS A 124 18.15 -4.67 4.19
N THR A 125 18.16 -3.88 5.24
CA THR A 125 18.29 -2.41 5.17
C THR A 125 19.75 -2.02 4.96
N GLU A 126 20.01 -0.89 4.29
CA GLU A 126 21.37 -0.36 4.06
C GLU A 126 22.24 -0.32 5.33
N LEU A 127 21.63 -0.15 6.52
CA LEU A 127 22.29 -0.13 7.82
C LEU A 127 22.73 -1.51 8.36
N SER A 128 22.14 -2.59 7.88
CA SER A 128 22.41 -3.98 8.32
C SER A 128 23.19 -4.80 7.28
N MET A 129 23.50 -4.21 6.12
CA MET A 129 24.19 -4.91 5.05
C MET A 129 25.70 -5.01 5.32
N THR A 130 26.26 -6.20 5.09
CA THR A 130 27.69 -6.48 5.12
C THR A 130 28.21 -6.63 3.69
N VAL A 131 29.53 -6.69 3.51
CA VAL A 131 30.13 -6.94 2.19
C VAL A 131 29.66 -8.28 1.59
N ASN A 132 29.48 -9.30 2.43
CA ASN A 132 28.97 -10.60 1.99
C ASN A 132 27.52 -10.49 1.51
N HIS A 133 26.67 -9.70 2.19
CA HIS A 133 25.30 -9.43 1.72
C HIS A 133 25.30 -8.84 0.31
N HIS A 134 26.17 -7.87 0.02
CA HIS A 134 26.24 -7.29 -1.33
C HIS A 134 26.67 -8.31 -2.41
N ARG A 135 27.48 -9.31 -2.05
CA ARG A 135 27.91 -10.38 -2.98
C ARG A 135 26.81 -11.39 -3.25
N HIS A 136 26.09 -11.82 -2.22
CA HIS A 136 25.18 -12.96 -2.32
C HIS A 136 23.73 -12.58 -2.63
N LEU A 137 23.25 -11.41 -2.19
CA LEU A 137 21.83 -11.06 -2.25
C LEU A 137 21.24 -11.10 -3.67
N ALA A 138 21.92 -10.54 -4.66
CA ALA A 138 21.40 -10.51 -6.04
C ALA A 138 21.18 -11.92 -6.60
N VAL A 139 22.12 -12.83 -6.33
CA VAL A 139 22.00 -14.22 -6.80
C VAL A 139 21.00 -15.01 -5.98
N LEU A 140 20.95 -14.79 -4.67
CA LEU A 140 19.97 -15.46 -3.81
C LEU A 140 18.52 -15.01 -4.11
N GLN A 141 18.31 -13.74 -4.48
CA GLN A 141 17.02 -13.27 -4.96
C GLN A 141 16.61 -13.97 -6.27
N ARG A 142 17.56 -14.16 -7.19
CA ARG A 142 17.34 -14.93 -8.42
C ARG A 142 17.07 -16.41 -8.12
N SER A 143 17.80 -17.02 -7.18
CA SER A 143 17.58 -18.42 -6.79
C SER A 143 16.23 -18.59 -6.09
N GLN A 144 15.77 -17.63 -5.29
CA GLN A 144 14.44 -17.64 -4.69
C GLN A 144 13.32 -17.60 -5.74
N ALA A 145 13.48 -16.77 -6.78
CA ALA A 145 12.58 -16.81 -7.93
C ALA A 145 12.60 -18.20 -8.58
N TYR A 146 13.79 -18.77 -8.83
CA TYR A 146 13.90 -20.13 -9.36
C TYR A 146 13.26 -21.20 -8.45
N TYR A 147 13.37 -21.09 -7.14
CA TYR A 147 12.71 -21.99 -6.19
C TYR A 147 11.20 -21.88 -6.31
N LYS A 148 10.66 -20.66 -6.35
CA LYS A 148 9.23 -20.43 -6.56
C LYS A 148 8.76 -21.03 -7.88
N LYS A 149 9.49 -20.83 -8.98
CA LYS A 149 9.19 -21.44 -10.27
C LYS A 149 9.13 -22.97 -10.14
N SER A 150 10.17 -23.57 -9.56
CA SER A 150 10.30 -25.02 -9.42
C SER A 150 9.17 -25.62 -8.57
N ILE A 151 8.73 -24.92 -7.51
CA ILE A 151 7.61 -25.34 -6.66
C ILE A 151 6.27 -25.27 -7.42
N LEU A 152 6.03 -24.20 -8.18
CA LEU A 152 4.75 -23.98 -8.88
C LEU A 152 4.61 -24.85 -10.13
N ALA A 153 5.68 -24.97 -10.93
CA ALA A 153 5.69 -25.66 -12.22
C ALA A 153 6.19 -27.11 -12.14
N HIS A 154 6.29 -27.69 -10.94
CA HIS A 154 6.75 -29.07 -10.77
C HIS A 154 5.85 -30.06 -11.53
N ARG A 155 6.44 -31.06 -12.20
CA ARG A 155 5.73 -32.08 -13.02
C ARG A 155 4.58 -32.76 -12.28
N SER A 156 4.74 -33.00 -10.98
CA SER A 156 3.72 -33.68 -10.17
C SER A 156 2.49 -32.81 -9.86
N GLY A 157 2.59 -31.48 -9.95
CA GLY A 157 1.52 -30.54 -9.60
C GLY A 157 1.01 -30.67 -8.16
N CYS A 158 1.74 -31.34 -7.26
CA CYS A 158 1.24 -31.71 -5.93
C CYS A 158 2.11 -31.21 -4.77
N ILE A 159 3.14 -30.40 -5.02
CA ILE A 159 4.13 -30.00 -4.00
C ILE A 159 3.48 -29.20 -2.85
N LEU A 160 2.69 -28.17 -3.15
CA LEU A 160 2.02 -27.38 -2.12
C LEU A 160 1.00 -28.23 -1.37
N LYS A 161 0.28 -29.10 -2.09
CA LYS A 161 -0.61 -30.09 -1.48
C LYS A 161 0.16 -31.00 -0.52
N ALA A 162 1.33 -31.52 -0.93
CA ALA A 162 2.19 -32.36 -0.10
C ALA A 162 2.63 -31.62 1.17
N CYS A 163 3.03 -30.35 1.06
CA CYS A 163 3.38 -29.52 2.21
C CYS A 163 2.21 -29.40 3.19
N CYS A 164 1.00 -29.14 2.69
CA CYS A 164 -0.20 -29.04 3.52
C CYS A 164 -0.58 -30.38 4.17
N VAL A 165 -0.54 -31.49 3.41
CA VAL A 165 -0.87 -32.83 3.90
C VAL A 165 0.07 -33.24 5.05
N ASN A 166 1.35 -32.91 4.96
CA ASN A 166 2.31 -33.18 6.03
C ASN A 166 2.01 -32.43 7.35
N ALA A 167 1.26 -31.32 7.30
CA ALA A 167 0.83 -30.60 8.50
C ALA A 167 -0.57 -31.00 9.01
N LEU A 168 -1.39 -31.70 8.22
CA LEU A 168 -2.72 -32.14 8.63
C LEU A 168 -2.74 -32.98 9.92
N PRO A 169 -1.81 -33.94 10.15
CA PRO A 169 -1.79 -34.69 11.42
C PRO A 169 -1.63 -33.76 12.63
N SER A 170 -0.78 -32.73 12.54
CA SER A 170 -0.59 -31.75 13.61
C SER A 170 -1.80 -30.83 13.81
N MET A 171 -2.58 -30.58 12.74
CA MET A 171 -3.83 -29.83 12.83
C MET A 171 -4.97 -30.66 13.44
N ALA A 172 -4.99 -31.97 13.19
CA ALA A 172 -6.01 -32.89 13.69
C ALA A 172 -5.93 -33.16 15.19
N VAL A 173 -4.75 -32.97 15.81
CA VAL A 173 -4.59 -33.05 17.27
C VAL A 173 -5.38 -31.93 17.95
N ALA A 174 -6.13 -32.29 19.01
CA ALA A 174 -6.91 -31.36 19.79
C ALA A 174 -6.03 -30.27 20.41
N LEU A 175 -6.51 -29.02 20.50
CA LEU A 175 -5.72 -27.87 20.94
C LEU A 175 -5.02 -28.09 22.29
N ARG A 176 -5.68 -28.78 23.24
CA ARG A 176 -5.13 -29.04 24.59
C ARG A 176 -3.98 -30.04 24.60
N GLU A 177 -3.95 -30.93 23.62
CA GLU A 177 -2.95 -31.99 23.48
C GLU A 177 -1.82 -31.59 22.53
N ARG A 178 -1.99 -30.45 21.84
CA ARG A 178 -1.05 -29.98 20.82
C ARG A 178 0.26 -29.55 21.49
N THR A 179 1.34 -30.19 21.07
CA THR A 179 2.70 -29.87 21.53
C THR A 179 3.24 -28.62 20.81
N PRO A 180 4.22 -27.90 21.39
CA PRO A 180 4.85 -26.75 20.71
C PRO A 180 5.54 -27.16 19.39
N ARG A 181 5.89 -28.45 19.24
CA ARG A 181 6.40 -29.02 17.99
C ARG A 181 5.33 -29.04 16.90
N GLU A 182 4.12 -29.52 17.22
CA GLU A 182 3.01 -29.58 16.27
C GLU A 182 2.55 -28.17 15.86
N GLU A 183 2.49 -27.24 16.82
CA GLU A 183 2.27 -25.82 16.49
C GLU A 183 3.37 -25.26 15.59
N GLY A 184 4.62 -25.67 15.80
CA GLY A 184 5.75 -25.36 14.94
C GLY A 184 5.57 -25.85 13.51
N VAL A 185 5.09 -27.08 13.30
CA VAL A 185 4.81 -27.65 11.97
C VAL A 185 3.74 -26.84 11.24
N ILE A 186 2.65 -26.48 11.91
CA ILE A 186 1.58 -25.65 11.32
C ILE A 186 2.15 -24.29 10.89
N ARG A 187 2.92 -23.63 11.77
CA ARG A 187 3.55 -22.34 11.45
C ARG A 187 4.53 -22.44 10.27
N LEU A 188 5.32 -23.50 10.20
CA LEU A 188 6.27 -23.72 9.10
C LEU A 188 5.58 -23.75 7.74
N VAL A 189 4.48 -24.49 7.61
CA VAL A 189 3.73 -24.58 6.34
C VAL A 189 3.11 -23.23 5.97
N LEU A 190 2.52 -22.52 6.94
CA LEU A 190 1.97 -21.18 6.71
C LEU A 190 3.05 -20.18 6.30
N TYR A 191 4.23 -20.21 6.93
CA TYR A 191 5.36 -19.37 6.52
C TYR A 191 5.92 -19.74 5.15
N LEU A 192 5.89 -21.02 4.75
CA LEU A 192 6.27 -21.42 3.40
C LEU A 192 5.32 -20.78 2.37
N ILE A 193 4.01 -20.87 2.58
CA ILE A 193 3.01 -20.23 1.71
C ILE A 193 3.23 -18.71 1.67
N ARG A 194 3.44 -18.08 2.83
CA ARG A 194 3.74 -16.65 2.93
C ARG A 194 5.00 -16.27 2.15
N ASN A 195 6.07 -17.05 2.29
CA ASN A 195 7.35 -16.84 1.61
C ASN A 195 7.16 -16.89 0.09
N ILE A 196 6.46 -17.90 -0.43
CA ILE A 196 6.20 -18.06 -1.86
C ILE A 196 5.41 -16.86 -2.42
N LEU A 197 4.43 -16.37 -1.69
CA LEU A 197 3.67 -15.18 -2.10
C LEU A 197 4.50 -13.89 -2.09
N GLN A 198 5.51 -13.81 -1.22
CA GLN A 198 6.36 -12.63 -1.06
C GLN A 198 7.48 -12.52 -2.09
N ILE A 199 7.94 -13.65 -2.65
CA ILE A 199 8.98 -13.68 -3.69
C ILE A 199 8.49 -12.92 -4.93
N LYS A 200 9.21 -11.84 -5.26
CA LYS A 200 8.94 -10.95 -6.39
C LYS A 200 9.64 -11.46 -7.66
N GLU A 201 9.08 -11.10 -8.81
CA GLU A 201 9.73 -11.29 -10.10
C GLU A 201 10.99 -10.42 -10.20
N PRO A 202 12.12 -10.96 -10.67
CA PRO A 202 13.34 -10.19 -10.87
C PRO A 202 13.15 -9.20 -12.03
N GLY A 203 12.95 -7.92 -11.72
CA GLY A 203 12.57 -6.88 -12.69
C GLY A 203 13.61 -6.47 -13.75
N THR A 204 14.73 -7.21 -13.86
CA THR A 204 15.84 -6.87 -14.78
C THR A 204 15.82 -7.65 -16.09
N GLU A 205 14.99 -8.68 -16.25
CA GLU A 205 14.96 -9.53 -17.44
C GLU A 205 13.51 -9.61 -17.95
N HIS A 206 13.23 -9.07 -19.15
CA HIS A 206 11.93 -9.22 -19.84
C HIS A 206 11.79 -10.64 -20.45
N ASP A 207 12.24 -11.64 -19.71
CA ASP A 207 12.19 -13.04 -20.12
C ASP A 207 10.80 -13.59 -19.82
N SER A 208 10.16 -14.17 -20.84
CA SER A 208 8.90 -14.94 -20.70
C SER A 208 9.02 -16.08 -19.69
N THR A 209 10.25 -16.50 -19.36
CA THR A 209 10.60 -17.50 -18.35
C THR A 209 9.98 -17.24 -16.97
N TRP A 210 9.69 -15.98 -16.64
CA TRP A 210 9.19 -15.55 -15.33
C TRP A 210 7.66 -15.40 -15.26
N GLU A 211 6.92 -15.56 -16.37
CA GLU A 211 5.44 -15.54 -16.37
C GLU A 211 4.86 -16.65 -15.49
N GLU A 212 5.55 -17.79 -15.39
CA GLU A 212 5.19 -18.92 -14.53
C GLU A 212 5.24 -18.57 -13.02
N ILE A 213 5.99 -17.54 -12.64
CA ILE A 213 6.09 -17.04 -11.25
C ILE A 213 5.01 -16.00 -10.94
N SER A 214 4.28 -15.55 -11.97
CA SER A 214 3.30 -14.48 -11.84
C SER A 214 2.31 -14.72 -10.70
N LYS A 215 1.77 -13.62 -10.18
CA LYS A 215 0.74 -13.69 -9.15
C LYS A 215 -0.46 -14.53 -9.61
N ALA A 216 -0.82 -14.44 -10.89
CA ALA A 216 -1.90 -15.24 -11.47
C ALA A 216 -1.60 -16.75 -11.39
N SER A 217 -0.44 -17.19 -11.88
CA SER A 217 0.02 -18.58 -11.79
C SER A 217 0.09 -19.08 -10.33
N THR A 218 0.56 -18.22 -9.41
CA THR A 218 0.64 -18.55 -7.99
C THR A 218 -0.77 -18.81 -7.41
N ILE A 219 -1.76 -17.97 -7.71
CA ILE A 219 -3.15 -18.13 -7.24
C ILE A 219 -3.78 -19.40 -7.84
N GLU A 220 -3.58 -19.65 -9.13
CA GLU A 220 -4.09 -20.85 -9.81
C GLU A 220 -3.49 -22.13 -9.23
N SER A 221 -2.19 -22.12 -8.91
CA SER A 221 -1.51 -23.24 -8.26
C SER A 221 -1.99 -23.47 -6.82
N LEU A 222 -2.24 -22.41 -6.05
CA LEU A 222 -2.77 -22.51 -4.69
C LEU A 222 -4.18 -23.10 -4.67
N ASP A 223 -5.02 -22.72 -5.62
CA ASP A 223 -6.39 -23.21 -5.71
C ASP A 223 -6.46 -24.66 -6.24
N SER A 224 -5.76 -24.96 -7.34
CA SER A 224 -5.73 -26.32 -7.93
C SER A 224 -5.18 -27.38 -6.97
N GLN A 225 -4.28 -26.99 -6.05
CA GLN A 225 -3.72 -27.87 -5.03
C GLN A 225 -4.52 -27.86 -3.70
N GLY A 226 -5.63 -27.13 -3.63
CA GLY A 226 -6.53 -27.09 -2.46
C GLY A 226 -6.00 -26.28 -1.27
N VAL A 227 -4.95 -25.47 -1.45
CA VAL A 227 -4.33 -24.66 -0.39
C VAL A 227 -5.29 -23.57 0.08
N LEU A 228 -6.03 -22.94 -0.83
CA LEU A 228 -7.02 -21.90 -0.49
C LEU A 228 -8.13 -22.44 0.44
N ASN A 229 -8.57 -23.68 0.21
CA ASN A 229 -9.57 -24.33 1.07
C ASN A 229 -9.03 -24.59 2.48
N ILE A 230 -7.76 -25.00 2.60
CA ILE A 230 -7.11 -25.19 3.90
C ILE A 230 -6.96 -23.85 4.63
N LEU A 231 -6.54 -22.80 3.93
CA LEU A 231 -6.49 -21.45 4.51
C LEU A 231 -7.88 -21.02 5.01
N LEU A 232 -8.94 -21.30 4.24
CA LEU A 232 -10.31 -21.01 4.65
C LEU A 232 -10.69 -21.79 5.94
N SER A 233 -10.41 -23.10 6.01
CA SER A 233 -10.67 -23.91 7.20
C SER A 233 -9.93 -23.40 8.43
N ILE A 234 -8.66 -23.00 8.28
CA ILE A 234 -7.88 -22.41 9.38
C ILE A 234 -8.48 -21.06 9.78
N THR A 235 -8.87 -20.21 8.82
CA THR A 235 -9.48 -18.90 9.13
C THR A 235 -10.80 -19.03 9.91
N SER A 236 -11.64 -20.01 9.57
CA SER A 236 -12.88 -20.29 10.31
C SER A 236 -12.64 -20.89 11.70
N GLY A 237 -11.49 -21.54 11.91
CA GLY A 237 -11.11 -22.12 13.20
C GLY A 237 -10.48 -21.11 14.19
N VAL A 238 -10.34 -19.83 13.83
CA VAL A 238 -9.85 -18.77 14.74
C VAL A 238 -11.03 -18.20 15.54
N PRO A 239 -10.91 -18.02 16.87
CA PRO A 239 -9.76 -18.28 17.74
C PRO A 239 -9.68 -19.70 18.32
N GLU A 240 -10.72 -20.52 18.19
CA GLU A 240 -10.90 -21.76 18.96
C GLU A 240 -9.79 -22.80 18.78
N GLN A 241 -9.17 -22.89 17.59
CA GLN A 241 -8.17 -23.91 17.26
C GLN A 241 -6.82 -23.34 16.81
N PHE A 242 -6.78 -22.08 16.35
CA PHE A 242 -5.63 -21.50 15.63
C PHE A 242 -5.26 -20.08 16.09
N GLU A 243 -5.33 -19.80 17.40
CA GLU A 243 -5.02 -18.48 17.97
C GLU A 243 -3.59 -17.99 17.65
N GLN A 244 -2.60 -18.90 17.57
CA GLN A 244 -1.19 -18.55 17.36
C GLN A 244 -0.82 -18.29 15.88
N GLN A 245 -1.69 -18.69 14.95
CA GLN A 245 -1.44 -18.67 13.51
C GLN A 245 -2.11 -17.49 12.80
N ASP A 246 -3.04 -16.81 13.48
CA ASP A 246 -3.85 -15.70 12.97
C ASP A 246 -3.04 -14.57 12.30
N VAL A 247 -1.90 -14.15 12.85
CA VAL A 247 -1.03 -13.10 12.27
C VAL A 247 -0.43 -13.57 10.95
N ILE A 248 0.01 -14.83 10.88
CA ILE A 248 0.58 -15.41 9.66
C ILE A 248 -0.49 -15.51 8.56
N ILE A 249 -1.73 -15.83 8.94
CA ILE A 249 -2.86 -15.85 8.00
C ILE A 249 -3.12 -14.44 7.44
N ILE A 250 -3.09 -13.42 8.30
CA ILE A 250 -3.20 -12.01 7.84
C ILE A 250 -2.05 -11.65 6.89
N GLU A 251 -0.82 -12.10 7.14
CA GLU A 251 0.29 -11.92 6.19
C GLU A 251 0.03 -12.59 4.84
N ILE A 252 -0.44 -13.84 4.84
CA ILE A 252 -0.76 -14.59 3.61
C ILE A 252 -1.82 -13.83 2.80
N ILE A 253 -2.91 -13.42 3.45
CA ILE A 253 -3.98 -12.64 2.79
C ILE A 253 -3.44 -11.29 2.31
N PHE A 254 -2.57 -10.63 3.08
CA PHE A 254 -1.92 -9.38 2.67
C PHE A 254 -1.16 -9.55 1.34
N TYR A 255 -0.29 -10.57 1.23
CA TYR A 255 0.48 -10.78 0.00
C TYR A 255 -0.36 -11.27 -1.17
N LEU A 256 -1.45 -12.01 -0.92
CA LEU A 256 -2.46 -12.32 -1.96
C LEU A 256 -3.04 -11.02 -2.53
N LEU A 257 -3.48 -10.10 -1.67
CA LEU A 257 -4.17 -8.86 -2.05
C LEU A 257 -3.26 -7.73 -2.56
N LEU A 258 -1.95 -7.80 -2.31
CA LEU A 258 -0.99 -6.75 -2.66
C LEU A 258 -1.02 -6.40 -4.16
N GLY A 259 -1.17 -5.12 -4.52
CA GLY A 259 -1.17 -4.68 -5.93
C GLY A 259 -2.43 -5.04 -6.74
N ILE A 260 -3.46 -5.63 -6.12
CA ILE A 260 -4.73 -5.95 -6.79
C ILE A 260 -5.71 -4.79 -6.61
N ASN A 261 -6.36 -4.37 -7.71
CA ASN A 261 -7.48 -3.45 -7.65
C ASN A 261 -8.78 -4.21 -7.35
N MET A 262 -9.35 -3.96 -6.17
CA MET A 262 -10.54 -4.66 -5.67
C MET A 262 -11.80 -4.37 -6.50
N GLN A 263 -11.88 -3.21 -7.15
CA GLN A 263 -13.01 -2.83 -7.99
C GLN A 263 -13.03 -3.71 -9.25
N HIS A 264 -11.89 -3.83 -9.95
CA HIS A 264 -11.79 -4.69 -11.12
C HIS A 264 -12.02 -6.18 -10.77
N LEU A 265 -11.49 -6.64 -9.64
CA LEU A 265 -11.68 -8.02 -9.18
C LEU A 265 -13.17 -8.37 -8.99
N ALA A 266 -13.93 -7.50 -8.32
CA ALA A 266 -15.35 -7.73 -8.05
C ALA A 266 -16.22 -7.58 -9.31
N THR A 267 -15.87 -6.68 -10.23
CA THR A 267 -16.61 -6.51 -11.50
C THR A 267 -16.41 -7.70 -12.45
N SER A 268 -15.22 -8.30 -12.49
CA SER A 268 -14.94 -9.43 -13.38
C SER A 268 -15.78 -10.68 -13.09
N MET A 269 -16.23 -10.88 -11.85
CA MET A 269 -16.97 -12.09 -11.45
C MET A 269 -18.38 -12.13 -12.07
N LEU A 270 -18.95 -10.97 -12.38
CA LEU A 270 -20.36 -10.85 -12.73
C LEU A 270 -20.69 -11.17 -14.18
N GLY A 271 -19.68 -11.39 -15.05
CA GLY A 271 -19.91 -11.57 -16.49
C GLY A 271 -20.63 -10.37 -17.14
N THR A 272 -20.88 -9.29 -16.39
CA THR A 272 -21.33 -8.00 -16.89
C THR A 272 -20.13 -7.29 -17.51
N GLU A 273 -19.59 -7.90 -18.55
CA GLU A 273 -19.35 -7.11 -19.76
C GLU A 273 -20.70 -6.54 -20.18
N SER A 274 -21.15 -5.49 -19.48
CA SER A 274 -22.10 -4.58 -20.09
C SER A 274 -21.41 -4.15 -21.38
N THR A 275 -21.93 -4.67 -22.49
CA THR A 275 -21.95 -4.30 -23.91
C THR A 275 -21.59 -2.84 -24.29
N LYS A 276 -20.68 -2.20 -23.56
CA LYS A 276 -20.36 -0.77 -23.61
C LYS A 276 -18.86 -0.49 -23.62
N VAL A 277 -18.00 -1.37 -23.12
CA VAL A 277 -16.56 -1.27 -23.40
C VAL A 277 -16.29 -2.04 -24.69
N LYS A 278 -16.58 -1.39 -25.82
CA LYS A 278 -15.95 -1.73 -27.10
C LYS A 278 -14.45 -1.89 -26.83
N ASP A 279 -13.87 -3.02 -27.23
CA ASP A 279 -12.44 -3.39 -27.09
C ASP A 279 -11.63 -2.41 -26.25
N PRO A 280 -11.24 -2.73 -25.00
CA PRO A 280 -10.42 -1.83 -24.18
C PRO A 280 -9.17 -1.36 -24.92
N LEU A 281 -8.62 -2.23 -25.78
CA LEU A 281 -7.58 -1.89 -26.74
C LEU A 281 -8.01 -0.78 -27.72
N ALA A 282 -9.18 -0.86 -28.34
CA ALA A 282 -9.68 0.20 -29.23
C ALA A 282 -9.97 1.51 -28.49
N HIS A 283 -10.36 1.47 -27.21
CA HIS A 283 -10.48 2.67 -26.39
C HIS A 283 -9.10 3.29 -26.12
N ILE A 284 -8.13 2.47 -25.71
CA ILE A 284 -6.74 2.89 -25.48
C ILE A 284 -6.16 3.47 -26.77
N LEU A 285 -6.31 2.78 -27.90
CA LEU A 285 -5.88 3.25 -29.22
C LEU A 285 -6.54 4.58 -29.61
N LYS A 286 -7.81 4.80 -29.27
CA LYS A 286 -8.48 6.09 -29.48
C LYS A 286 -7.96 7.19 -28.57
N SER A 287 -7.57 6.87 -27.34
CA SER A 287 -6.93 7.84 -26.44
C SER A 287 -5.46 8.10 -26.80
N GLU A 288 -4.77 7.12 -27.37
CA GLU A 288 -3.40 7.25 -27.88
C GLU A 288 -3.32 7.97 -29.23
N GLN A 289 -4.42 7.97 -29.99
CA GLN A 289 -4.56 8.86 -31.14
C GLN A 289 -4.45 10.29 -30.63
N ILE A 290 -3.23 10.82 -30.70
CA ILE A 290 -2.87 12.21 -30.44
C ILE A 290 -3.98 13.07 -31.03
N PRO A 291 -4.57 14.02 -30.28
CA PRO A 291 -5.57 14.89 -30.86
C PRO A 291 -4.97 15.49 -32.12
N MET A 292 -5.58 15.18 -33.27
CA MET A 292 -5.19 15.57 -34.63
C MET A 292 -5.04 17.11 -34.82
N GLY A 293 -5.18 17.90 -33.74
CA GLY A 293 -4.92 19.33 -33.65
C GLY A 293 -3.46 19.72 -33.36
N SER A 294 -2.56 18.79 -32.97
CA SER A 294 -1.13 19.05 -33.07
C SER A 294 -0.72 18.89 -34.53
N LYS A 295 -0.97 19.94 -35.33
CA LYS A 295 -0.61 19.96 -36.75
C LYS A 295 0.88 19.62 -36.85
N ALA A 296 1.17 18.42 -37.35
CA ALA A 296 2.51 18.05 -37.76
C ALA A 296 3.06 19.15 -38.68
N GLN A 297 4.37 19.42 -38.58
CA GLN A 297 4.97 20.48 -39.36
C GLN A 297 4.61 20.29 -40.85
N SER A 298 3.94 21.28 -41.44
CA SER A 298 3.49 21.23 -42.84
C SER A 298 4.65 21.14 -43.84
N ARG A 299 5.88 21.42 -43.37
CA ARG A 299 7.13 21.41 -44.14
C ARG A 299 8.22 20.69 -43.34
N HIS A 300 9.25 20.23 -44.04
CA HIS A 300 10.39 19.55 -43.43
C HIS A 300 11.12 20.43 -42.39
N THR A 301 11.80 19.79 -41.44
CA THR A 301 12.54 20.45 -40.34
C THR A 301 13.59 21.47 -40.81
N ARG A 302 14.16 21.31 -42.01
CA ARG A 302 15.12 22.26 -42.61
C ARG A 302 14.51 23.53 -43.21
N PHE A 303 13.19 23.72 -43.13
CA PHE A 303 12.53 24.89 -43.74
C PHE A 303 12.96 26.23 -43.11
N GLY A 304 13.56 26.20 -41.91
CA GLY A 304 14.43 27.28 -41.43
C GLY A 304 13.73 28.60 -41.08
N THR A 305 12.41 28.61 -40.90
CA THR A 305 11.68 29.84 -40.51
C THR A 305 12.20 30.40 -39.20
N THR A 306 12.70 31.64 -39.22
CA THR A 306 13.15 32.39 -38.06
C THR A 306 12.20 33.56 -37.78
N ILE A 307 11.75 33.71 -36.55
CA ILE A 307 10.85 34.78 -36.12
C ILE A 307 11.56 35.60 -35.06
N VAL A 308 11.42 36.93 -35.15
CA VAL A 308 11.95 37.86 -34.16
C VAL A 308 10.79 38.36 -33.30
N LEU A 309 10.73 37.93 -32.05
CA LEU A 309 9.80 38.45 -31.05
C LEU A 309 10.38 39.74 -30.46
N LYS A 310 9.66 40.85 -30.62
CA LYS A 310 10.02 42.15 -30.04
C LYS A 310 9.29 42.30 -28.71
N GLN A 311 10.04 42.46 -27.61
CA GLN A 311 9.49 42.75 -26.28
C GLN A 311 9.28 44.26 -26.10
N ASP A 312 8.42 44.64 -25.15
CA ASP A 312 8.08 46.06 -24.85
C ASP A 312 9.29 46.92 -24.50
N GLY A 313 10.37 46.33 -23.98
CA GLY A 313 11.66 46.99 -23.72
C GLY A 313 12.59 47.12 -24.94
N GLY A 314 12.11 46.86 -26.17
CA GLY A 314 12.91 46.93 -27.39
C GLY A 314 13.86 45.74 -27.64
N GLN A 315 13.99 44.82 -26.68
CA GLN A 315 14.77 43.60 -26.83
C GLN A 315 14.15 42.66 -27.86
N ARG A 316 15.00 42.06 -28.71
CA ARG A 316 14.60 41.15 -29.78
C ARG A 316 15.08 39.74 -29.44
N LYS A 317 14.18 38.76 -29.44
CA LYS A 317 14.52 37.34 -29.27
C LYS A 317 14.15 36.55 -30.51
N VAL A 318 15.05 35.69 -30.96
CA VAL A 318 14.86 34.90 -32.18
C VAL A 318 14.35 33.51 -31.80
N VAL A 319 13.24 33.09 -32.40
CA VAL A 319 12.66 31.75 -32.23
C VAL A 319 12.56 31.09 -33.60
N THR A 320 12.92 29.81 -33.67
CA THR A 320 12.91 29.04 -34.91
C THR A 320 11.72 28.09 -34.99
N GLY A 321 11.16 27.95 -36.19
CA GLY A 321 10.19 26.93 -36.57
C GLY A 321 8.77 27.44 -36.81
N HIS A 322 8.07 26.73 -37.69
CA HIS A 322 6.81 27.17 -38.30
C HIS A 322 5.66 27.39 -37.31
N SER A 323 5.58 26.60 -36.25
CA SER A 323 4.49 26.73 -35.25
C SER A 323 4.49 28.07 -34.51
N ALA A 324 5.64 28.75 -34.43
CA ALA A 324 5.74 30.06 -33.79
C ALA A 324 5.17 31.20 -34.67
N LEU A 325 4.88 30.95 -35.96
CA LEU A 325 4.20 31.90 -36.84
C LEU A 325 2.69 31.92 -36.62
N LEU A 326 2.12 30.77 -36.24
CA LEU A 326 0.67 30.59 -36.14
C LEU A 326 0.11 31.01 -34.78
N ASP A 327 0.90 30.87 -33.72
CA ASP A 327 0.49 31.18 -32.37
C ASP A 327 1.66 31.79 -31.58
N GLU A 328 1.45 33.00 -31.07
CA GLU A 328 2.40 33.69 -30.21
C GLU A 328 2.67 32.88 -28.93
N GLY A 329 1.66 32.20 -28.40
CA GLY A 329 1.79 31.30 -27.25
C GLY A 329 2.74 30.14 -27.52
N ALA A 330 2.63 29.51 -28.70
CA ALA A 330 3.55 28.46 -29.14
C ALA A 330 4.99 28.98 -29.36
N GLY A 331 5.15 30.23 -29.80
CA GLY A 331 6.45 30.91 -29.90
C GLY A 331 7.13 31.09 -28.55
N LEU A 332 6.38 31.57 -27.55
CA LEU A 332 6.87 31.75 -26.17
C LEU A 332 7.20 30.41 -25.50
N GLN A 333 6.37 29.38 -25.68
CA GLN A 333 6.63 28.03 -25.17
C GLN A 333 7.93 27.43 -25.74
N LYS A 334 8.17 27.62 -27.05
CA LYS A 334 9.43 27.20 -27.68
C LYS A 334 10.64 27.94 -27.11
N LEU A 335 10.52 29.24 -26.90
CA LEU A 335 11.57 30.03 -26.29
C LEU A 335 11.92 29.49 -24.89
N ASP A 336 10.90 29.15 -24.10
CA ASP A 336 11.11 28.50 -22.80
C ASP A 336 11.74 27.11 -22.91
N ALA A 337 11.34 26.30 -23.88
CA ALA A 337 11.89 24.96 -24.10
C ALA A 337 13.37 24.95 -24.53
N THR A 338 13.86 26.03 -25.16
CA THR A 338 15.28 26.17 -25.52
C THR A 338 16.21 26.47 -24.33
N LYS A 339 15.65 26.75 -23.15
CA LYS A 339 16.45 27.03 -21.96
C LYS A 339 17.19 25.75 -21.52
N LYS A 340 18.53 25.82 -21.49
CA LYS A 340 19.40 24.70 -21.07
C LYS A 340 19.30 24.38 -19.58
N TRP A 341 18.84 25.32 -18.76
CA TRP A 341 18.75 25.14 -17.32
C TRP A 341 17.47 24.40 -16.94
N HIS A 342 17.63 23.27 -16.26
CA HIS A 342 16.56 22.55 -15.60
C HIS A 342 16.79 22.58 -14.09
N LYS A 343 15.75 22.88 -13.33
CA LYS A 343 15.81 22.80 -11.87
C LYS A 343 16.06 21.34 -11.47
N PRO A 344 17.05 21.03 -10.62
CA PRO A 344 17.28 19.66 -10.16
C PRO A 344 16.01 19.16 -9.47
N SER A 345 15.45 18.07 -9.98
CA SER A 345 14.34 17.38 -9.33
C SER A 345 14.92 16.43 -8.29
N ASN A 346 14.55 16.61 -7.03
CA ASN A 346 14.73 15.57 -6.02
C ASN A 346 13.65 14.50 -6.26
N ASN A 347 13.69 13.82 -7.42
CA ASN A 347 13.02 12.55 -7.56
C ASN A 347 13.76 11.61 -6.62
N ARG A 348 13.27 11.51 -5.38
CA ARG A 348 13.62 10.38 -4.52
C ARG A 348 13.20 9.16 -5.33
N ALA A 349 14.19 8.47 -5.91
CA ALA A 349 13.95 7.22 -6.61
C ALA A 349 13.02 6.39 -5.74
N ASN A 350 11.89 5.95 -6.32
CA ASN A 350 10.86 5.17 -5.65
C ASN A 350 11.52 3.99 -4.93
N LYS A 351 11.89 4.19 -3.65
CA LYS A 351 12.33 3.10 -2.79
C LYS A 351 11.14 2.15 -2.72
N SER A 352 11.35 0.90 -3.10
CA SER A 352 10.35 -0.18 -3.17
C SER A 352 9.22 0.03 -2.17
N ALA A 353 8.09 0.58 -2.63
CA ALA A 353 6.95 0.86 -1.77
C ALA A 353 6.45 -0.46 -1.17
N MET A 354 6.10 -0.45 0.12
CA MET A 354 5.51 -1.61 0.80
C MET A 354 4.30 -2.17 0.04
N LEU A 355 3.59 -1.29 -0.68
CA LEU A 355 2.32 -1.58 -1.35
C LEU A 355 2.45 -2.09 -2.80
N GLY A 356 3.67 -2.15 -3.35
CA GLY A 356 3.94 -2.67 -4.70
C GLY A 356 3.30 -1.85 -5.83
N GLY A 357 3.62 -2.24 -7.08
CA GLY A 357 2.93 -1.72 -8.26
C GLY A 357 1.64 -2.48 -8.56
N GLY A 358 0.81 -1.95 -9.46
CA GLY A 358 -0.40 -2.63 -9.93
C GLY A 358 -0.07 -3.96 -10.63
N VAL A 359 -0.84 -5.00 -10.33
CA VAL A 359 -0.66 -6.35 -10.89
C VAL A 359 -1.88 -6.71 -11.73
N HIS A 360 -1.64 -7.14 -12.97
CA HIS A 360 -2.69 -7.71 -13.81
C HIS A 360 -2.86 -9.21 -13.51
N LEU A 361 -4.11 -9.65 -13.40
CA LEU A 361 -4.46 -11.04 -13.13
C LEU A 361 -5.19 -11.63 -14.34
N SER A 362 -4.98 -12.92 -14.59
CA SER A 362 -5.78 -13.70 -15.55
C SER A 362 -7.25 -13.75 -15.10
N SER A 363 -8.19 -13.90 -16.03
CA SER A 363 -9.62 -14.03 -15.70
C SER A 363 -9.89 -15.21 -14.75
N ASP A 364 -9.14 -16.30 -14.88
CA ASP A 364 -9.30 -17.49 -14.04
C ASP A 364 -8.75 -17.26 -12.63
N ALA A 365 -7.57 -16.67 -12.49
CA ALA A 365 -7.02 -16.28 -11.19
C ALA A 365 -7.93 -15.28 -10.46
N GLN A 366 -8.52 -14.33 -11.18
CA GLN A 366 -9.50 -13.39 -10.63
C GLN A 366 -10.73 -14.12 -10.07
N ARG A 367 -11.30 -15.06 -10.83
CA ARG A 367 -12.47 -15.85 -10.39
C ARG A 367 -12.16 -16.66 -9.13
N ARG A 368 -11.01 -17.36 -9.11
CA ARG A 368 -10.58 -18.19 -7.96
C ARG A 368 -10.33 -17.34 -6.71
N LEU A 369 -9.60 -16.22 -6.85
CA LEU A 369 -9.37 -15.30 -5.74
C LEU A 369 -10.68 -14.69 -5.24
N CYS A 370 -11.58 -14.28 -6.14
CA CYS A 370 -12.88 -13.73 -5.76
C CYS A 370 -13.69 -14.76 -4.96
N GLY A 371 -13.74 -16.02 -5.40
CA GLY A 371 -14.41 -17.10 -4.66
C GLY A 371 -13.83 -17.29 -3.25
N PHE A 372 -12.51 -17.33 -3.12
CA PHE A 372 -11.82 -17.41 -1.84
C PHE A 372 -12.15 -16.23 -0.90
N LEU A 373 -12.08 -14.99 -1.39
CA LEU A 373 -12.36 -13.80 -0.57
C LEU A 373 -13.83 -13.72 -0.16
N SER A 374 -14.74 -14.07 -1.07
CA SER A 374 -16.18 -14.16 -0.78
C SER A 374 -16.47 -15.16 0.34
N GLN A 375 -15.85 -16.34 0.31
CA GLN A 375 -15.99 -17.33 1.37
C GLN A 375 -15.35 -16.86 2.68
N ALA A 376 -14.13 -16.31 2.62
CA ALA A 376 -13.42 -15.83 3.81
C ALA A 376 -14.20 -14.73 4.56
N LEU A 377 -14.87 -13.84 3.82
CA LEU A 377 -15.74 -12.80 4.40
C LEU A 377 -16.88 -13.39 5.24
N ILE A 378 -17.55 -14.42 4.72
CA ILE A 378 -18.70 -15.05 5.39
C ILE A 378 -18.25 -15.92 6.56
N SER A 379 -17.17 -16.69 6.38
CA SER A 379 -16.89 -17.86 7.23
C SER A 379 -15.93 -17.63 8.39
N GLY A 380 -15.12 -16.55 8.40
CA GLY A 380 -14.11 -16.41 9.45
C GLY A 380 -13.39 -15.08 9.57
N PHE A 381 -13.44 -14.20 8.56
CA PHE A 381 -12.62 -12.99 8.57
C PHE A 381 -12.92 -12.05 9.74
N SER A 382 -14.20 -11.87 10.11
CA SER A 382 -14.60 -10.99 11.22
C SER A 382 -13.98 -11.44 12.55
N CYS A 383 -13.85 -12.75 12.76
CA CYS A 383 -13.26 -13.35 13.95
C CYS A 383 -11.73 -13.23 13.93
N LEU A 384 -11.12 -13.56 12.79
CA LEU A 384 -9.68 -13.39 12.53
C LEU A 384 -9.25 -11.95 12.82
N PHE A 385 -9.94 -10.96 12.24
CA PHE A 385 -9.65 -9.55 12.43
C PHE A 385 -9.75 -9.14 13.90
N GLN A 386 -10.81 -9.58 14.60
CA GLN A 386 -11.00 -9.25 16.00
C GLN A 386 -9.90 -9.87 16.89
N ASN A 387 -9.47 -11.09 16.59
CA ASN A 387 -8.43 -11.78 17.36
C ASN A 387 -7.07 -11.09 17.23
N VAL A 388 -6.67 -10.78 15.99
CA VAL A 388 -5.41 -10.07 15.72
C VAL A 388 -5.46 -8.65 16.30
N ARG A 389 -6.60 -7.96 16.21
CA ARG A 389 -6.79 -6.65 16.84
C ARG A 389 -6.58 -6.70 18.36
N LYS A 390 -7.17 -7.70 19.05
CA LYS A 390 -6.98 -7.90 20.49
C LYS A 390 -5.54 -8.25 20.83
N ALA A 391 -4.84 -9.00 19.98
CA ALA A 391 -3.42 -9.30 20.15
C ALA A 391 -2.54 -8.05 20.06
N ILE A 392 -2.86 -7.13 19.13
CA ILE A 392 -2.20 -5.82 19.01
C ILE A 392 -2.50 -4.93 20.22
N GLU A 393 -3.73 -4.97 20.75
CA GLU A 393 -4.08 -4.20 21.96
C GLU A 393 -3.31 -4.67 23.20
N ARG A 394 -3.03 -5.98 23.26
CA ARG A 394 -2.26 -6.61 24.34
C ARG A 394 -0.75 -6.56 24.14
N ASP A 395 -0.27 -5.96 23.05
CA ASP A 395 1.14 -5.97 22.63
C ASP A 395 1.76 -7.39 22.72
N SER A 396 1.04 -8.39 22.20
CA SER A 396 1.45 -9.79 22.27
C SER A 396 2.77 -10.04 21.52
N GLU A 397 3.64 -10.90 22.07
CA GLU A 397 4.97 -11.21 21.50
C GLU A 397 4.94 -11.68 20.04
N ARG A 398 3.84 -12.31 19.61
CA ARG A 398 3.65 -12.76 18.22
C ARG A 398 3.43 -11.62 17.22
N VAL A 399 3.12 -10.41 17.69
CA VAL A 399 2.95 -9.22 16.85
C VAL A 399 4.30 -8.48 16.77
N ILE A 400 5.04 -8.75 15.69
CA ILE A 400 6.31 -8.09 15.38
C ILE A 400 6.08 -6.68 14.78
N GLY A 401 6.11 -5.68 15.64
CA GLY A 401 6.22 -4.26 15.26
C GLY A 401 5.03 -3.69 14.47
N SER A 402 5.24 -2.51 13.88
CA SER A 402 4.19 -1.76 13.18
C SER A 402 3.82 -2.33 11.80
N ALA A 403 4.58 -3.30 11.29
CA ALA A 403 4.34 -3.94 10.00
C ALA A 403 3.06 -4.78 10.00
N HIS A 404 2.83 -5.62 11.02
CA HIS A 404 1.59 -6.41 11.09
C HIS A 404 0.36 -5.55 11.34
N ILE A 405 0.51 -4.43 12.06
CA ILE A 405 -0.58 -3.46 12.23
C ILE A 405 -0.98 -2.88 10.87
N ALA A 406 0.01 -2.50 10.05
CA ALA A 406 -0.24 -2.06 8.68
C ALA A 406 -0.88 -3.19 7.83
N GLN A 407 -0.39 -4.42 7.90
CA GLN A 407 -0.97 -5.55 7.15
C GLN A 407 -2.44 -5.81 7.53
N LEU A 408 -2.79 -5.77 8.83
CA LEU A 408 -4.16 -5.92 9.30
C LEU A 408 -5.08 -4.85 8.71
N PHE A 409 -4.67 -3.58 8.77
CA PHE A 409 -5.47 -2.48 8.21
C PHE A 409 -5.51 -2.49 6.68
N PHE A 410 -4.46 -2.95 6.01
CA PHE A 410 -4.48 -3.11 4.55
C PHE A 410 -5.49 -4.19 4.12
N VAL A 411 -5.41 -5.37 4.74
CA VAL A 411 -6.32 -6.49 4.46
C VAL A 411 -7.75 -6.09 4.79
N GLY A 412 -7.96 -5.50 5.96
CA GLY A 412 -9.28 -5.05 6.38
C GLY A 412 -9.88 -3.99 5.45
N GLY A 413 -9.09 -2.99 5.06
CA GLY A 413 -9.56 -1.93 4.17
C GLY A 413 -9.89 -2.47 2.78
N SER A 414 -9.08 -3.39 2.27
CA SER A 414 -9.29 -4.02 0.97
C SER A 414 -10.54 -4.91 0.94
N LEU A 415 -10.79 -5.66 2.02
CA LEU A 415 -11.98 -6.49 2.16
C LEU A 415 -13.26 -5.66 2.35
N MET A 416 -13.19 -4.52 3.04
CA MET A 416 -14.31 -3.56 3.07
C MET A 416 -14.61 -3.00 1.68
N GLU A 417 -13.57 -2.62 0.92
CA GLU A 417 -13.74 -2.14 -0.46
C GLU A 417 -14.40 -3.21 -1.33
N PHE A 418 -13.86 -4.44 -1.29
CA PHE A 418 -14.41 -5.60 -2.01
C PHE A 418 -15.87 -5.87 -1.65
N GLY A 419 -16.20 -5.93 -0.35
CA GLY A 419 -17.57 -6.16 0.13
C GLY A 419 -18.56 -5.07 -0.30
N ARG A 420 -18.13 -3.80 -0.33
CA ARG A 420 -18.95 -2.69 -0.81
C ARG A 420 -19.26 -2.81 -2.29
N VAL A 421 -18.27 -3.16 -3.11
CA VAL A 421 -18.47 -3.34 -4.56
C VAL A 421 -19.41 -4.52 -4.82
N LEU A 422 -19.26 -5.64 -4.10
CA LEU A 422 -20.19 -6.78 -4.18
C LEU A 422 -21.63 -6.37 -3.81
N LYS A 423 -21.81 -5.58 -2.74
CA LYS A 423 -23.13 -5.08 -2.33
C LYS A 423 -23.75 -4.15 -3.38
N GLN A 424 -22.99 -3.21 -3.93
CA GLN A 424 -23.47 -2.27 -4.94
C GLN A 424 -23.90 -2.96 -6.24
N ASN A 425 -23.22 -4.06 -6.59
CA ASN A 425 -23.54 -4.84 -7.78
C ASN A 425 -24.65 -5.88 -7.54
N GLY A 426 -25.22 -5.97 -6.32
CA GLY A 426 -26.32 -6.87 -6.00
C GLY A 426 -25.96 -8.35 -6.02
N VAL A 427 -24.69 -8.70 -5.79
CA VAL A 427 -24.21 -10.09 -5.87
C VAL A 427 -24.77 -10.90 -4.70
N ILE A 428 -25.54 -11.93 -5.02
CA ILE A 428 -25.95 -12.97 -4.08
C ILE A 428 -24.79 -13.96 -4.01
N LEU A 429 -24.19 -14.11 -2.84
CA LEU A 429 -23.12 -15.10 -2.63
C LEU A 429 -23.70 -16.52 -2.80
N MET A 430 -22.84 -17.49 -3.11
CA MET A 430 -23.24 -18.85 -3.53
C MET A 430 -24.15 -19.60 -2.52
N ASP A 431 -24.26 -19.13 -1.27
CA ASP A 431 -25.09 -19.70 -0.20
C ASP A 431 -26.48 -19.04 -0.01
N SER A 432 -27.00 -18.30 -1.01
CA SER A 432 -28.29 -17.58 -0.89
C SER A 432 -28.34 -16.53 0.23
N ARG A 433 -27.20 -16.23 0.88
CA ARG A 433 -27.04 -15.15 1.84
C ARG A 433 -26.58 -13.89 1.10
N THR A 434 -27.34 -12.81 1.26
CA THR A 434 -26.88 -11.49 0.85
C THR A 434 -25.77 -11.07 1.81
N LEU A 435 -24.66 -10.54 1.27
CA LEU A 435 -23.60 -9.93 2.08
C LEU A 435 -24.25 -8.77 2.86
N THR A 436 -24.47 -8.94 4.16
CA THR A 436 -25.01 -7.88 5.01
C THR A 436 -23.85 -7.07 5.59
N ILE A 437 -24.03 -5.76 5.80
CA ILE A 437 -22.95 -4.93 6.35
C ILE A 437 -22.58 -5.37 7.79
N ARG A 438 -23.45 -6.17 8.42
CA ARG A 438 -23.23 -6.82 9.71
C ARG A 438 -21.93 -7.63 9.78
N GLU A 439 -21.50 -8.26 8.68
CA GLU A 439 -20.23 -9.03 8.67
C GLU A 439 -19.01 -8.14 8.94
N PHE A 440 -19.09 -6.86 8.56
CA PHE A 440 -18.04 -5.86 8.79
C PHE A 440 -18.14 -5.14 10.14
N SER A 441 -19.16 -5.44 10.95
CA SER A 441 -19.40 -4.74 12.22
C SER A 441 -18.23 -4.85 13.20
N THR A 442 -17.51 -5.98 13.22
CA THR A 442 -16.33 -6.18 14.09
C THR A 442 -15.19 -5.25 13.71
N MET A 443 -15.06 -4.90 12.43
CA MET A 443 -14.02 -4.02 11.92
C MET A 443 -14.34 -2.54 12.21
N LEU A 444 -15.62 -2.21 12.28
CA LEU A 444 -16.12 -0.86 12.60
C LEU A 444 -16.27 -0.60 14.10
N GLN A 445 -15.75 -1.49 14.95
CA GLN A 445 -15.76 -1.31 16.40
C GLN A 445 -14.90 -0.11 16.84
N PRO A 446 -15.27 0.56 17.94
CA PRO A 446 -14.59 1.76 18.42
C PRO A 446 -13.12 1.50 18.79
N GLU A 447 -12.79 0.33 19.35
CA GLU A 447 -11.41 0.02 19.74
C GLU A 447 -10.50 -0.12 18.51
N THR A 448 -11.07 -0.53 17.36
CA THR A 448 -10.36 -0.58 16.08
C THR A 448 -9.92 0.82 15.63
N PHE A 449 -10.78 1.83 15.80
CA PHE A 449 -10.43 3.22 15.46
C PHE A 449 -9.37 3.80 16.40
N ILE A 450 -9.34 3.41 17.67
CA ILE A 450 -8.30 3.84 18.61
C ILE A 450 -6.93 3.35 18.14
N ILE A 451 -6.81 2.07 17.80
CA ILE A 451 -5.56 1.47 17.28
C ILE A 451 -5.19 2.09 15.93
N LEU A 452 -6.16 2.33 15.04
CA LEU A 452 -5.94 2.96 13.75
C LEU A 452 -5.33 4.37 13.89
N PHE A 453 -5.92 5.21 14.75
CA PHE A 453 -5.42 6.57 14.93
C PHE A 453 -4.07 6.60 15.66
N ARG A 454 -3.80 5.64 16.55
CA ARG A 454 -2.45 5.41 17.11
C ARG A 454 -1.46 5.09 16.00
N HIS A 455 -1.79 4.13 15.12
CA HIS A 455 -0.94 3.71 14.00
C HIS A 455 -0.62 4.87 13.03
N ILE A 456 -1.62 5.70 12.70
CA ILE A 456 -1.41 6.88 11.84
C ILE A 456 -0.48 7.91 12.51
N ARG A 457 -0.63 8.14 13.82
CA ARG A 457 0.25 9.06 14.58
C ARG A 457 1.69 8.57 14.60
N GLU A 458 1.91 7.30 14.96
CA GLU A 458 3.23 6.68 14.97
C GLU A 458 3.87 6.66 13.57
N GLY A 459 3.07 6.43 12.52
CA GLY A 459 3.51 6.53 11.12
C GLY A 459 3.99 7.94 10.74
N LEU A 460 3.30 8.98 11.20
CA LEU A 460 3.69 10.37 10.97
C LEU A 460 4.97 10.74 11.75
N GLU A 461 5.10 10.29 12.99
CA GLU A 461 6.27 10.55 13.85
C GLU A 461 7.53 9.83 13.32
N SER A 462 7.39 8.57 12.92
CA SER A 462 8.46 7.77 12.31
C SER A 462 8.76 8.13 10.85
N LYS A 463 7.92 8.98 10.22
CA LYS A 463 7.97 9.33 8.79
C LYS A 463 7.84 8.10 7.87
N SER A 464 7.15 7.05 8.33
CA SER A 464 6.79 5.89 7.51
C SER A 464 5.51 6.20 6.72
N TRP A 465 5.67 6.71 5.50
CA TRP A 465 4.55 7.14 4.66
C TRP A 465 3.63 5.98 4.25
N ASP A 466 4.18 4.77 4.09
CA ASP A 466 3.40 3.59 3.74
C ASP A 466 2.43 3.20 4.87
N HIS A 467 2.85 3.30 6.14
CA HIS A 467 1.98 3.04 7.29
C HIS A 467 0.83 4.05 7.36
N VAL A 468 1.14 5.33 7.17
CA VAL A 468 0.13 6.40 7.14
C VAL A 468 -0.85 6.16 5.99
N ARG A 469 -0.34 5.82 4.80
CA ARG A 469 -1.15 5.51 3.62
C ARG A 469 -2.15 4.38 3.87
N VAL A 470 -1.68 3.28 4.44
CA VAL A 470 -2.55 2.13 4.76
C VAL A 470 -3.63 2.52 5.77
N GLY A 471 -3.25 3.24 6.83
CA GLY A 471 -4.22 3.73 7.81
C GLY A 471 -5.26 4.67 7.20
N CYS A 472 -4.85 5.59 6.33
CA CYS A 472 -5.76 6.48 5.61
C CYS A 472 -6.69 5.72 4.66
N ARG A 473 -6.19 4.71 3.93
CA ARG A 473 -7.03 3.87 3.06
C ARG A 473 -8.08 3.11 3.87
N TYR A 474 -7.68 2.47 4.97
CA TYR A 474 -8.61 1.80 5.88
C TYR A 474 -9.69 2.75 6.40
N PHE A 475 -9.28 3.94 6.88
CA PHE A 475 -10.22 4.94 7.39
C PHE A 475 -11.20 5.40 6.32
N THR A 476 -10.72 5.60 5.09
CA THR A 476 -11.56 5.99 3.95
C THR A 476 -12.61 4.93 3.66
N GLN A 477 -12.22 3.66 3.59
CA GLN A 477 -13.16 2.56 3.35
C GLN A 477 -14.15 2.38 4.50
N ALA A 478 -13.71 2.54 5.75
CA ALA A 478 -14.59 2.53 6.91
C ALA A 478 -15.63 3.66 6.85
N LEU A 479 -15.22 4.89 6.52
CA LEU A 479 -16.13 6.02 6.38
C LEU A 479 -17.14 5.81 5.25
N LEU A 480 -16.70 5.27 4.11
CA LEU A 480 -17.59 4.97 2.99
C LEU A 480 -18.57 3.84 3.34
N MET A 481 -18.14 2.81 4.08
CA MET A 481 -19.02 1.77 4.58
C MET A 481 -20.10 2.34 5.51
N VAL A 482 -19.71 3.19 6.46
CA VAL A 482 -20.66 3.84 7.38
C VAL A 482 -21.63 4.76 6.61
N LEU A 483 -21.18 5.43 5.55
CA LEU A 483 -22.08 6.17 4.66
C LEU A 483 -23.09 5.24 3.98
N ASP A 484 -22.66 4.10 3.45
CA ASP A 484 -23.54 3.13 2.80
C ASP A 484 -24.56 2.53 3.80
N MET A 485 -24.19 2.39 5.07
CA MET A 485 -25.11 1.98 6.16
C MET A 485 -26.21 3.02 6.44
N ILE A 486 -25.90 4.32 6.35
CA ILE A 486 -26.89 5.39 6.56
C ILE A 486 -27.96 5.38 5.46
N TYR A 487 -27.57 5.07 4.22
CA TYR A 487 -28.50 4.98 3.08
C TYR A 487 -29.18 3.62 2.96
N SER A 488 -28.78 2.63 3.77
CA SER A 488 -29.40 1.32 3.79
C SER A 488 -30.87 1.41 4.20
N GLN A 489 -31.68 0.45 3.77
CA GLN A 489 -33.09 0.41 4.19
C GLN A 489 -33.24 -0.11 5.63
N ASP A 490 -32.26 -0.84 6.14
CA ASP A 490 -32.30 -1.42 7.48
C ASP A 490 -32.08 -0.37 8.58
N GLN A 491 -33.02 -0.29 9.52
CA GLN A 491 -32.97 0.60 10.67
C GLN A 491 -31.83 0.22 11.64
N SER A 492 -31.47 -1.06 11.72
CA SER A 492 -30.38 -1.51 12.59
C SER A 492 -29.04 -0.96 12.11
N GLU A 493 -28.76 -1.04 10.80
CA GLU A 493 -27.54 -0.49 10.19
C GLU A 493 -27.46 1.03 10.37
N LYS A 494 -28.57 1.76 10.21
CA LYS A 494 -28.61 3.22 10.46
C LYS A 494 -28.22 3.58 11.89
N SER A 495 -28.78 2.87 12.87
CA SER A 495 -28.50 3.12 14.29
C SER A 495 -27.02 2.89 14.65
N ILE A 496 -26.41 1.85 14.07
CA ILE A 496 -24.98 1.56 14.25
C ILE A 496 -24.14 2.66 13.61
N ALA A 497 -24.50 3.10 12.41
CA ALA A 497 -23.78 4.15 11.69
C ALA A 497 -23.82 5.50 12.42
N GLU A 498 -24.98 5.89 12.95
CA GLU A 498 -25.14 7.10 13.77
C GLU A 498 -24.28 7.03 15.04
N ASN A 499 -24.26 5.87 15.72
CA ASN A 499 -23.43 5.67 16.91
C ASN A 499 -21.93 5.80 16.57
N ILE A 500 -21.48 5.18 15.47
CA ILE A 500 -20.09 5.28 15.01
C ILE A 500 -19.73 6.74 14.69
N PHE A 501 -20.54 7.45 13.90
CA PHE A 501 -20.28 8.86 13.59
C PHE A 501 -20.33 9.77 14.81
N SER A 502 -21.26 9.52 15.74
CA SER A 502 -21.32 10.27 17.00
C SER A 502 -19.99 10.19 17.74
N ARG A 503 -19.36 9.00 17.81
CA ARG A 503 -18.09 8.80 18.50
C ARG A 503 -16.90 9.36 17.72
N ILE A 504 -16.83 9.09 16.41
CA ILE A 504 -15.72 9.54 15.56
C ILE A 504 -15.63 11.08 15.55
N PHE A 505 -16.77 11.76 15.40
CA PHE A 505 -16.78 13.23 15.26
C PHE A 505 -16.81 13.97 16.59
N TYR A 506 -17.06 13.28 17.70
CA TYR A 506 -17.04 13.87 19.04
C TYR A 506 -15.64 14.32 19.49
N GLU A 507 -14.57 13.73 18.98
CA GLU A 507 -13.20 14.08 19.37
C GLU A 507 -12.56 15.14 18.45
N GLU A 508 -12.23 16.32 19.00
CA GLU A 508 -11.47 17.35 18.26
C GLU A 508 -10.06 16.84 17.87
N THR A 509 -9.48 15.90 18.62
CA THR A 509 -8.12 15.38 18.35
C THR A 509 -8.00 14.61 17.04
N LEU A 510 -9.11 14.07 16.54
CA LEU A 510 -9.15 13.43 15.24
C LEU A 510 -9.02 14.47 14.11
N GLN A 511 -9.67 15.62 14.26
CA GLN A 511 -9.59 16.70 13.27
C GLN A 511 -8.15 17.20 13.13
N ASP A 512 -7.47 17.44 14.25
CA ASP A 512 -6.08 17.87 14.26
C ASP A 512 -5.15 16.82 13.62
N LEU A 513 -5.42 15.53 13.86
CA LEU A 513 -4.70 14.43 13.21
C LEU A 513 -4.92 14.44 11.69
N MET A 514 -6.16 14.57 11.22
CA MET A 514 -6.45 14.59 9.78
C MET A 514 -5.81 15.80 9.09
N ILE A 515 -5.73 16.94 9.77
CA ILE A 515 -5.01 18.12 9.27
C ILE A 515 -3.49 17.86 9.23
N ALA A 516 -2.93 17.21 10.25
CA ALA A 516 -1.52 16.84 10.26
C ALA A 516 -1.18 15.87 9.12
N VAL A 517 -2.03 14.87 8.86
CA VAL A 517 -1.93 13.97 7.70
C VAL A 517 -1.95 14.79 6.41
N LEU A 518 -2.94 15.67 6.22
CA LEU A 518 -3.04 16.50 5.01
C LEU A 518 -1.77 17.33 4.77
N ARG A 519 -1.22 17.96 5.81
CA ARG A 519 0.03 18.75 5.71
C ARG A 519 1.26 17.90 5.36
N SER A 520 1.27 16.61 5.71
CA SER A 520 2.37 15.70 5.40
C SER A 520 2.52 15.38 3.90
N GLY A 521 1.47 15.62 3.11
CA GLY A 521 1.42 15.33 1.66
C GLY A 521 2.33 16.18 0.78
N ARG A 522 2.99 17.21 1.32
CA ARG A 522 3.87 18.10 0.52
C ARG A 522 5.03 17.32 -0.12
N LYS A 523 5.16 17.40 -1.44
CA LYS A 523 6.25 16.77 -2.22
C LYS A 523 6.39 15.26 -2.01
N GLN A 524 5.26 14.56 -1.83
CA GLN A 524 5.22 13.10 -1.70
C GLN A 524 4.95 12.42 -3.05
N ALA A 525 5.07 11.09 -3.08
CA ALA A 525 4.73 10.29 -4.25
C ALA A 525 3.24 10.40 -4.62
N LEU A 526 2.94 10.21 -5.91
CA LEU A 526 1.59 10.30 -6.47
C LEU A 526 0.58 9.41 -5.72
N GLU A 527 0.98 8.18 -5.43
CA GLU A 527 0.14 7.20 -4.75
C GLU A 527 -0.24 7.61 -3.32
N TYR A 528 0.67 8.28 -2.60
CA TYR A 528 0.39 8.82 -1.28
C TYR A 528 -0.59 9.98 -1.36
N LEU A 529 -0.38 10.88 -2.33
CA LEU A 529 -1.26 12.02 -2.59
C LEU A 529 -2.69 11.59 -2.96
N ASP A 530 -2.85 10.52 -3.74
CA ASP A 530 -4.15 9.99 -4.10
C ASP A 530 -4.95 9.57 -2.85
N THR A 531 -4.36 8.69 -2.02
CA THR A 531 -5.02 8.19 -0.80
C THR A 531 -5.35 9.32 0.20
N LEU A 532 -4.47 10.30 0.31
CA LEU A 532 -4.65 11.43 1.21
C LEU A 532 -5.76 12.37 0.73
N THR A 533 -5.80 12.69 -0.57
CA THR A 533 -6.85 13.53 -1.14
C THR A 533 -8.21 12.83 -1.13
N GLU A 534 -8.25 11.50 -1.34
CA GLU A 534 -9.44 10.68 -1.17
C GLU A 534 -9.97 10.73 0.26
N MET A 535 -9.11 10.45 1.23
CA MET A 535 -9.47 10.42 2.64
C MET A 535 -10.07 11.75 3.10
N ILE A 536 -9.44 12.87 2.75
CA ILE A 536 -9.94 14.20 3.13
C ILE A 536 -11.25 14.53 2.43
N HIS A 537 -11.40 14.17 1.15
CA HIS A 537 -12.65 14.37 0.42
C HIS A 537 -13.81 13.61 1.08
N VAL A 538 -13.60 12.32 1.38
CA VAL A 538 -14.59 11.45 2.03
C VAL A 538 -14.90 11.95 3.44
N TYR A 539 -13.87 12.24 4.25
CA TYR A 539 -14.02 12.75 5.62
C TYR A 539 -14.89 14.00 5.66
N LEU A 540 -14.59 15.01 4.84
CA LEU A 540 -15.36 16.25 4.82
C LEU A 540 -16.78 16.06 4.27
N ARG A 541 -17.00 15.08 3.39
CA ARG A 541 -18.34 14.72 2.89
C ARG A 541 -19.17 14.02 3.97
N CYS A 542 -18.58 13.11 4.73
CA CYS A 542 -19.22 12.45 5.87
C CYS A 542 -19.61 13.47 6.94
N LEU A 543 -18.67 14.35 7.29
CA LEU A 543 -18.87 15.43 8.26
C LEU A 543 -20.03 16.35 7.86
N GLU A 544 -20.10 16.76 6.59
CA GLU A 544 -21.16 17.65 6.07
C GLU A 544 -22.54 17.00 6.13
N ARG A 545 -22.61 15.70 5.82
CA ARG A 545 -23.85 14.93 5.87
C ARG A 545 -24.32 14.73 7.30
N TYR A 546 -23.40 14.33 8.18
CA TYR A 546 -23.72 14.10 9.57
C TYR A 546 -24.17 15.39 10.28
N SER A 547 -23.51 16.53 10.00
CA SER A 547 -23.92 17.82 10.56
C SER A 547 -25.31 18.30 10.11
N LYS A 548 -25.77 17.87 8.92
CA LYS A 548 -27.11 18.20 8.42
C LYS A 548 -28.19 17.29 9.00
N SER A 549 -27.86 16.05 9.33
CA SER A 549 -28.79 15.04 9.85
C SER A 549 -28.98 15.12 11.36
N SER A 550 -27.92 15.46 12.12
CA SER A 550 -27.95 15.53 13.57
C SER A 550 -28.02 16.99 14.03
N ALA A 551 -29.22 17.44 14.41
CA ALA A 551 -29.40 18.75 15.03
C ALA A 551 -28.79 18.73 16.45
N GLY A 552 -27.66 19.42 16.64
CA GLY A 552 -27.02 19.57 17.96
C GLY A 552 -25.84 18.65 18.23
N MET A 553 -24.99 18.34 17.23
CA MET A 553 -23.72 17.65 17.49
C MET A 553 -22.86 18.44 18.48
N VAL A 554 -22.32 17.76 19.48
CA VAL A 554 -21.40 18.32 20.49
C VAL A 554 -20.01 17.74 20.24
N VAL A 555 -18.95 18.52 20.45
CA VAL A 555 -17.55 18.08 20.33
C VAL A 555 -16.79 18.37 21.63
N ARG A 556 -15.97 17.42 22.06
CA ARG A 556 -15.02 17.58 23.16
C ARG A 556 -13.79 18.32 22.69
N SER A 557 -13.60 19.51 23.24
CA SER A 557 -12.37 20.29 23.06
C SER A 557 -11.40 20.09 24.24
N LYS A 558 -10.12 19.87 23.94
CA LYS A 558 -9.05 19.93 24.95
C LYS A 558 -8.67 21.40 25.15
N ARG A 559 -9.01 21.99 26.30
CA ARG A 559 -8.48 23.31 26.65
C ARG A 559 -6.98 23.19 26.92
N ALA A 560 -6.18 23.99 26.21
CA ALA A 560 -4.80 24.24 26.61
C ALA A 560 -4.79 24.89 28.00
N PRO A 561 -3.89 24.50 28.92
CA PRO A 561 -3.74 25.21 30.17
C PRO A 561 -3.32 26.65 29.84
N LYS A 562 -4.16 27.64 30.18
CA LYS A 562 -3.72 29.04 30.18
C LYS A 562 -2.56 29.12 31.17
N LEU A 563 -1.35 29.46 30.71
CA LEU A 563 -0.34 30.00 31.61
C LEU A 563 -0.96 31.25 32.24
N ARG A 564 -1.29 31.17 33.53
CA ARG A 564 -1.61 32.35 34.33
C ARG A 564 -0.30 33.07 34.61
N SER A 565 -0.18 34.28 34.08
CA SER A 565 0.84 35.25 34.45
C SER A 565 0.34 36.04 35.67
N GLY A 566 1.14 36.10 36.75
CA GLY A 566 0.97 36.90 37.98
C GLY A 566 -0.06 36.33 38.98
N ASN A 567 0.16 36.18 40.29
CA ASN A 567 1.15 36.73 41.22
C ASN A 567 1.61 35.64 42.21
N VAL A 568 2.85 35.80 42.69
CA VAL A 568 3.43 35.04 43.80
C VAL A 568 2.87 35.61 45.11
N GLU A 569 2.11 34.82 45.85
CA GLU A 569 2.03 34.95 47.31
C GLU A 569 2.15 33.58 47.96
N THR A 570 3.10 33.53 48.88
CA THR A 570 3.57 32.41 49.69
C THR A 570 2.52 32.05 50.75
N TYR A 571 2.12 30.79 50.88
CA TYR A 571 1.77 30.19 52.18
C TYR A 571 1.87 28.65 52.12
N SER A 572 2.41 28.09 53.20
CA SER A 572 2.79 26.70 53.43
C SER A 572 1.65 25.88 54.06
N GLY A 573 1.60 24.56 53.78
CA GLY A 573 1.12 23.57 54.75
C GLY A 573 0.09 22.53 54.28
N SER A 574 0.54 21.27 54.27
CA SER A 574 -0.19 20.03 54.60
C SER A 574 -1.04 19.30 53.55
N ASP A 575 -0.74 18.00 53.46
CA ASP A 575 -1.30 16.92 52.66
C ASP A 575 -2.83 16.84 52.57
N SER A 576 -3.34 16.63 51.36
CA SER A 576 -4.38 15.63 51.06
C SER A 576 -4.69 15.57 49.56
N ASP A 577 -4.91 14.33 49.11
CA ASP A 577 -5.56 13.91 47.88
C ASP A 577 -4.81 14.02 46.55
N THR A 578 -4.51 12.81 46.05
CA THR A 578 -4.48 12.37 44.66
C THR A 578 -5.62 12.96 43.82
N LYS A 579 -5.52 14.23 43.46
CA LYS A 579 -6.30 14.83 42.38
C LYS A 579 -5.61 14.51 41.07
N LYS A 580 -6.09 13.42 40.45
CA LYS A 580 -6.07 13.25 38.99
C LYS A 580 -6.30 14.62 38.38
N THR A 581 -5.31 15.16 37.66
CA THR A 581 -5.46 16.37 36.86
C THR A 581 -6.48 16.10 35.76
N GLY A 582 -7.76 16.20 36.11
CA GLY A 582 -8.85 16.24 35.16
C GLY A 582 -8.67 17.48 34.32
N ARG A 583 -8.08 17.31 33.13
CA ARG A 583 -8.18 18.30 32.06
C ARG A 583 -9.67 18.63 31.92
N LEU A 584 -10.08 19.83 32.34
CA LEU A 584 -11.46 20.31 32.18
C LEU A 584 -11.83 20.26 30.69
N GLN A 585 -12.54 19.20 30.30
CA GLN A 585 -13.06 19.01 28.96
C GLN A 585 -14.27 19.94 28.81
N ALA A 586 -14.23 20.83 27.82
CA ALA A 586 -15.36 21.70 27.51
C ALA A 586 -16.09 21.11 26.29
N GLU A 587 -17.33 20.72 26.51
CA GLU A 587 -18.27 20.36 25.47
C GLU A 587 -18.72 21.63 24.74
N LYS A 588 -18.58 21.65 23.41
CA LYS A 588 -19.01 22.76 22.56
C LYS A 588 -19.96 22.23 21.51
N LEU A 589 -20.98 23.01 21.16
CA LEU A 589 -21.75 22.78 19.95
C LEU A 589 -20.81 22.76 18.75
N PHE A 590 -20.97 21.76 17.89
CA PHE A 590 -20.14 21.59 16.72
C PHE A 590 -20.49 22.62 15.66
N ASP A 591 -19.51 23.41 15.30
CA ASP A 591 -19.59 24.27 14.14
C ASP A 591 -18.85 23.64 12.95
N PHE A 592 -19.62 23.16 11.98
CA PHE A 592 -19.10 22.64 10.72
C PHE A 592 -18.27 23.69 9.98
N GLN A 593 -18.71 24.95 9.98
CA GLN A 593 -17.98 26.04 9.35
C GLN A 593 -16.69 26.35 10.10
N GLN A 594 -16.61 26.18 11.41
CA GLN A 594 -15.33 26.31 12.09
C GLN A 594 -14.38 25.16 11.72
N CYS A 595 -14.89 23.92 11.73
CA CYS A 595 -14.09 22.72 11.43
C CYS A 595 -13.51 22.76 10.01
N GLU A 596 -14.36 22.94 9.00
CA GLU A 596 -13.93 22.96 7.60
C GLU A 596 -12.93 24.11 7.33
N SER A 597 -12.97 25.23 8.07
CA SER A 597 -11.99 26.32 7.90
C SER A 597 -10.55 25.87 8.20
N LYS A 598 -10.38 24.94 9.15
CA LYS A 598 -9.07 24.39 9.51
C LYS A 598 -8.47 23.56 8.37
N PHE A 599 -9.31 22.85 7.61
CA PHE A 599 -8.92 22.03 6.46
C PHE A 599 -8.63 22.85 5.20
N LEU A 600 -9.06 24.11 5.14
CA LEU A 600 -8.89 24.97 3.97
C LEU A 600 -7.72 25.95 4.12
N SER A 601 -6.82 25.67 5.05
CA SER A 601 -5.56 26.41 5.19
C SER A 601 -4.72 26.30 3.91
N GLN A 602 -3.90 27.30 3.62
CA GLN A 602 -3.01 27.27 2.45
C GLN A 602 -2.10 26.03 2.40
N SER A 603 -1.63 25.56 3.56
CA SER A 603 -0.82 24.34 3.65
C SER A 603 -1.58 23.07 3.26
N ALA A 604 -2.91 23.08 3.35
CA ALA A 604 -3.78 21.97 2.98
C ALA A 604 -4.19 22.00 1.51
N VAL A 605 -4.13 23.16 0.85
CA VAL A 605 -4.40 23.29 -0.59
C VAL A 605 -3.23 22.77 -1.43
N GLU A 606 -2.00 22.92 -0.96
CA GLU A 606 -0.79 22.49 -1.67
C GLU A 606 -0.78 21.00 -2.08
N PRO A 607 -1.09 20.02 -1.20
CA PRO A 607 -1.19 18.62 -1.59
C PRO A 607 -2.19 18.36 -2.73
N PHE A 608 -3.34 19.04 -2.74
CA PHE A 608 -4.33 18.92 -3.83
C PHE A 608 -3.79 19.49 -5.14
N LEU A 609 -3.02 20.58 -5.10
CA LEU A 609 -2.38 21.17 -6.27
C LEU A 609 -1.17 20.35 -6.77
N ASP A 610 -0.42 19.75 -5.85
CA ASP A 610 0.67 18.81 -6.18
C ASP A 610 0.09 17.56 -6.86
N PHE A 611 -1.01 17.02 -6.34
CA PHE A 611 -1.70 15.90 -6.97
C PHE A 611 -2.24 16.28 -8.35
N LEU A 612 -2.96 17.41 -8.47
CA LEU A 612 -3.50 17.89 -9.74
C LEU A 612 -2.40 18.27 -10.74
N SER A 613 -1.14 18.46 -10.34
CA SER A 613 -0.02 18.70 -11.26
C SER A 613 0.33 17.48 -12.12
N HIS A 614 -0.10 16.30 -11.69
CA HIS A 614 0.05 15.03 -12.41
C HIS A 614 -1.22 14.65 -13.19
N TYR A 615 -2.09 15.62 -13.51
CA TYR A 615 -3.37 15.39 -14.22
C TYR A 615 -3.33 14.56 -15.51
N PRO A 616 -2.22 14.47 -16.29
CA PRO A 616 -2.20 13.58 -17.46
C PRO A 616 -2.38 12.10 -17.08
N ASP A 617 -1.94 11.71 -15.88
CA ASP A 617 -1.96 10.32 -15.39
C ASP A 617 -3.16 10.05 -14.46
N LEU A 618 -4.03 11.05 -14.24
CA LEU A 618 -5.14 10.95 -13.29
C LEU A 618 -6.43 10.48 -13.94
N ASP A 619 -7.20 9.71 -13.19
CA ASP A 619 -8.56 9.34 -13.57
C ASP A 619 -9.52 10.55 -13.52
N PRO A 620 -10.61 10.51 -14.31
CA PRO A 620 -11.69 11.51 -14.25
C PRO A 620 -12.22 11.78 -12.84
N SER A 621 -12.42 10.72 -12.06
CA SER A 621 -12.89 10.79 -10.68
C SER A 621 -11.91 11.52 -9.75
N GLN A 622 -10.62 11.28 -9.92
CA GLN A 622 -9.52 11.90 -9.18
C GLN A 622 -9.41 13.39 -9.51
N THR A 623 -9.52 13.75 -10.79
CA THR A 623 -9.53 15.15 -11.24
C THR A 623 -10.75 15.90 -10.67
N LYS A 624 -11.94 15.30 -10.78
CA LYS A 624 -13.19 15.86 -10.23
C LYS A 624 -13.11 16.06 -8.72
N ARG A 625 -12.50 15.13 -7.98
CA ARG A 625 -12.25 15.26 -6.53
C ARG A 625 -11.45 16.52 -6.20
N CYS A 626 -10.37 16.79 -6.94
CA CYS A 626 -9.57 18.00 -6.75
C CYS A 626 -10.33 19.27 -7.09
N ILE A 627 -11.04 19.30 -8.23
CA ILE A 627 -11.83 20.47 -8.62
C ILE A 627 -12.93 20.76 -7.60
N ASN A 628 -13.62 19.74 -7.09
CA ASN A 628 -14.61 19.90 -6.03
C ASN A 628 -14.01 20.48 -4.75
N PHE A 629 -12.80 20.06 -4.38
CA PHE A 629 -12.09 20.64 -3.24
C PHE A 629 -11.71 22.11 -3.48
N LEU A 630 -11.18 22.44 -4.66
CA LEU A 630 -10.84 23.83 -5.03
C LEU A 630 -12.08 24.73 -5.09
N HIS A 631 -13.19 24.23 -5.65
CA HIS A 631 -14.48 24.91 -5.65
C HIS A 631 -14.99 25.16 -4.23
N ARG A 632 -14.82 24.19 -3.32
CA ARG A 632 -15.17 24.33 -1.91
C ARG A 632 -14.32 25.39 -1.20
N VAL A 633 -13.02 25.45 -1.47
CA VAL A 633 -12.13 26.52 -0.97
C VAL A 633 -12.53 27.89 -1.53
N PHE A 634 -12.78 27.96 -2.84
CA PHE A 634 -12.93 29.24 -3.53
C PHE A 634 -14.34 29.84 -3.36
N VAL A 635 -15.39 29.03 -3.53
CA VAL A 635 -16.79 29.48 -3.57
C VAL A 635 -17.44 29.43 -2.20
N LYS A 636 -17.49 28.25 -1.56
CA LYS A 636 -18.22 28.08 -0.30
C LYS A 636 -17.65 28.94 0.84
N ARG A 637 -16.36 29.25 0.76
CA ARG A 637 -15.61 29.94 1.84
C ARG A 637 -15.23 31.36 1.52
N GLY A 638 -15.32 31.75 0.25
CA GLY A 638 -14.91 33.06 -0.23
C GLY A 638 -13.40 33.33 -0.09
N ALA A 639 -12.57 32.33 0.24
CA ALA A 639 -11.11 32.45 0.37
C ALA A 639 -10.40 32.57 -1.00
N THR A 640 -10.87 33.53 -1.79
CA THR A 640 -10.49 33.76 -3.19
C THR A 640 -9.00 34.05 -3.32
N VAL A 641 -8.46 34.88 -2.43
CA VAL A 641 -7.07 35.34 -2.46
C VAL A 641 -6.06 34.23 -2.19
N GLY A 642 -6.41 33.21 -1.39
CA GLY A 642 -5.52 32.12 -1.03
C GLY A 642 -5.10 31.25 -2.22
N LEU A 643 -5.95 31.16 -3.26
CA LEU A 643 -5.70 30.40 -4.48
C LEU A 643 -5.04 31.21 -5.59
N PHE A 644 -4.92 32.53 -5.45
CA PHE A 644 -4.28 33.39 -6.44
C PHE A 644 -2.76 33.31 -6.34
N HIS A 645 -2.20 32.24 -6.92
CA HIS A 645 -0.77 32.07 -7.08
C HIS A 645 -0.44 31.54 -8.49
N ILE A 646 0.73 31.92 -9.02
CA ILE A 646 1.12 31.59 -10.40
C ILE A 646 1.05 30.09 -10.70
N LYS A 647 1.49 29.26 -9.75
CA LYS A 647 1.45 27.80 -9.92
C LYS A 647 0.03 27.28 -10.18
N ALA A 648 -1.00 27.78 -9.47
CA ALA A 648 -2.39 27.35 -9.66
C ALA A 648 -2.95 27.92 -10.95
N ILE A 649 -2.66 29.18 -11.27
CA ILE A 649 -3.11 29.81 -12.52
C ILE A 649 -2.59 29.01 -13.72
N ARG A 650 -1.28 28.72 -13.76
CA ARG A 650 -0.65 27.94 -14.83
C ARG A 650 -1.23 26.53 -14.93
N LEU A 651 -1.44 25.88 -13.78
CA LEU A 651 -1.95 24.51 -13.70
C LEU A 651 -3.42 24.41 -14.12
N LEU A 652 -4.26 25.36 -13.71
CA LEU A 652 -5.66 25.45 -14.15
C LEU A 652 -5.76 25.78 -15.64
N GLN A 653 -4.85 26.62 -16.16
CA GLN A 653 -4.77 26.93 -17.58
C GLN A 653 -4.35 25.70 -18.41
N SER A 654 -3.32 24.96 -17.98
CA SER A 654 -2.90 23.74 -18.66
C SER A 654 -4.00 22.67 -18.59
N LEU A 655 -4.60 22.49 -17.42
CA LEU A 655 -5.70 21.55 -17.23
C LEU A 655 -6.88 21.87 -18.18
N ALA A 656 -7.31 23.13 -18.27
CA ALA A 656 -8.41 23.53 -19.17
C ALA A 656 -8.04 23.43 -20.66
N ARG A 657 -6.75 23.51 -21.01
CA ARG A 657 -6.29 23.31 -22.40
C ARG A 657 -6.30 21.83 -22.77
N ASP A 658 -5.85 20.98 -21.86
CA ASP A 658 -5.54 19.58 -22.17
C ASP A 658 -6.76 18.67 -21.93
N THR A 659 -7.71 19.08 -21.09
CA THR A 659 -9.02 18.42 -20.93
C THR A 659 -9.98 18.68 -22.09
N ARG A 660 -9.58 19.39 -23.14
CA ARG A 660 -10.44 19.68 -24.30
C ARG A 660 -10.85 18.38 -25.00
N GLY A 661 -12.12 18.01 -24.84
CA GLY A 661 -12.70 16.78 -25.40
C GLY A 661 -12.90 15.64 -24.40
N SER A 662 -12.49 15.80 -23.14
CA SER A 662 -12.79 14.84 -22.07
C SER A 662 -14.20 15.07 -21.49
N PRO A 663 -14.84 14.07 -20.85
CA PRO A 663 -16.15 14.24 -20.21
C PRO A 663 -16.13 15.28 -19.07
N ASP A 664 -14.99 15.46 -18.40
CA ASP A 664 -14.83 16.40 -17.29
C ASP A 664 -14.62 17.85 -17.73
N TYR A 665 -14.50 18.10 -19.03
CA TYR A 665 -14.19 19.40 -19.58
C TYR A 665 -15.16 20.50 -19.11
N SER A 666 -16.45 20.20 -19.02
CA SER A 666 -17.48 21.19 -18.64
C SER A 666 -17.33 21.66 -17.19
N GLU A 667 -17.06 20.75 -16.26
CA GLU A 667 -16.88 21.06 -14.83
C GLU A 667 -15.57 21.81 -14.60
N VAL A 668 -14.48 21.35 -15.23
CA VAL A 668 -13.16 22.00 -15.17
C VAL A 668 -13.23 23.41 -15.73
N THR A 669 -13.75 23.57 -16.95
CA THR A 669 -13.84 24.89 -17.59
C THR A 669 -14.78 25.83 -16.86
N GLY A 670 -15.91 25.33 -16.33
CA GLY A 670 -16.81 26.13 -15.50
C GLY A 670 -16.08 26.72 -14.29
N PHE A 671 -15.30 25.90 -13.57
CA PHE A 671 -14.50 26.38 -12.44
C PHE A 671 -13.41 27.38 -12.88
N VAL A 672 -12.68 27.09 -13.96
CA VAL A 672 -11.60 27.98 -14.45
C VAL A 672 -12.14 29.33 -14.94
N GLN A 673 -13.30 29.34 -15.60
CA GLN A 673 -13.97 30.58 -16.00
C GLN A 673 -14.41 31.39 -14.78
N TYR A 674 -14.97 30.74 -13.75
CA TYR A 674 -15.35 31.41 -12.52
C TYR A 674 -14.13 31.99 -11.78
N PHE A 675 -13.07 31.18 -11.65
CA PHE A 675 -11.81 31.58 -11.05
C PHE A 675 -11.17 32.78 -11.77
N SER A 676 -11.11 32.76 -13.10
CA SER A 676 -10.52 33.83 -13.90
C SER A 676 -11.31 35.14 -13.81
N LYS A 677 -12.65 35.10 -13.85
CA LYS A 677 -13.49 36.29 -13.64
C LYS A 677 -13.22 36.96 -12.29
N HIS A 678 -13.14 36.15 -11.22
CA HIS A 678 -12.84 36.67 -9.89
C HIS A 678 -11.40 37.19 -9.74
N LEU A 679 -10.43 36.53 -10.38
CA LEU A 679 -9.04 36.99 -10.41
C LEU A 679 -8.93 38.36 -11.08
N VAL A 680 -9.52 38.54 -12.26
CA VAL A 680 -9.49 39.82 -13.00
C VAL A 680 -10.17 40.92 -12.19
N ARG A 681 -11.34 40.64 -11.60
CA ARG A 681 -12.02 41.60 -10.73
C ARG A 681 -11.14 42.03 -9.55
N LYS A 682 -10.51 41.08 -8.86
CA LYS A 682 -9.65 41.38 -7.70
C LYS A 682 -8.34 42.07 -8.08
N LEU A 683 -7.78 41.81 -9.26
CA LEU A 683 -6.63 42.53 -9.80
C LEU A 683 -6.95 44.00 -10.09
N ASN A 684 -8.16 44.27 -10.59
CA ASN A 684 -8.62 45.64 -10.82
C ASN A 684 -8.91 46.39 -9.51
N GLU A 685 -9.43 45.70 -8.48
CA GLU A 685 -9.66 46.28 -7.16
C GLU A 685 -8.34 46.56 -6.41
N TYR A 686 -7.36 45.65 -6.49
CA TYR A 686 -6.08 45.73 -5.76
C TYR A 686 -4.88 45.48 -6.68
N PRO A 687 -4.27 46.52 -7.27
CA PRO A 687 -3.10 46.38 -8.15
C PRO A 687 -1.88 45.72 -7.49
N ILE A 688 -1.74 45.82 -6.16
CA ILE A 688 -0.66 45.17 -5.39
C ILE A 688 -0.69 43.64 -5.57
N LEU A 689 -1.86 43.08 -5.89
CA LEU A 689 -2.04 41.65 -6.10
C LEU A 689 -1.19 41.12 -7.28
N PHE A 690 -0.83 41.96 -8.27
CA PHE A 690 0.08 41.57 -9.36
C PHE A 690 1.44 41.08 -8.85
N VAL A 691 1.96 41.69 -7.78
CA VAL A 691 3.22 41.27 -7.15
C VAL A 691 2.97 40.09 -6.20
N GLU A 692 1.92 40.16 -5.39
CA GLU A 692 1.61 39.11 -4.40
C GLU A 692 1.18 37.77 -5.01
N ILE A 693 0.80 37.72 -6.29
CA ILE A 693 0.53 36.46 -7.02
C ILE A 693 1.81 35.60 -7.16
N LEU A 694 3.00 36.20 -7.13
CA LEU A 694 4.29 35.50 -7.19
C LEU A 694 4.60 34.72 -5.90
N PHE A 695 4.01 35.14 -4.77
CA PHE A 695 4.36 34.65 -3.44
C PHE A 695 3.24 33.87 -2.78
N GLN A 696 3.64 33.04 -1.80
CA GLN A 696 2.69 32.42 -0.90
C GLN A 696 2.27 33.42 0.18
N LYS A 697 0.98 33.75 0.20
CA LYS A 697 0.42 34.77 1.10
C LYS A 697 0.21 34.22 2.50
N SER A 698 0.72 34.92 3.52
CA SER A 698 0.39 34.58 4.92
C SER A 698 -1.09 34.78 5.21
N SER A 699 -1.63 34.14 6.26
CA SER A 699 -3.05 34.29 6.64
C SER A 699 -3.45 35.75 6.92
N LYS A 700 -2.52 36.60 7.37
CA LYS A 700 -2.77 38.02 7.61
C LYS A 700 -2.92 38.79 6.30
N ILE A 701 -1.96 38.61 5.40
CA ILE A 701 -1.94 39.24 4.07
C ILE A 701 -3.16 38.77 3.25
N SER A 702 -3.49 37.48 3.33
CA SER A 702 -4.68 36.94 2.67
C SER A 702 -5.98 37.55 3.20
N TYR A 703 -6.05 37.87 4.50
CA TYR A 703 -7.22 38.53 5.08
C TYR A 703 -7.33 39.98 4.61
N PHE A 704 -6.23 40.74 4.68
CA PHE A 704 -6.13 42.12 4.23
C PHE A 704 -6.54 42.27 2.76
N LEU A 705 -5.97 41.46 1.87
CA LEU A 705 -6.29 41.49 0.44
C LEU A 705 -7.72 41.04 0.13
N GLN A 706 -8.35 40.29 1.03
CA GLN A 706 -9.71 39.79 0.83
C GLN A 706 -10.78 40.79 1.29
N HIS A 707 -10.56 41.45 2.43
CA HIS A 707 -11.54 42.32 3.08
C HIS A 707 -11.19 43.81 3.02
N GLY A 708 -9.95 44.18 2.70
CA GLY A 708 -9.47 45.56 2.70
C GLY A 708 -9.08 46.10 4.08
N GLU A 709 -9.19 45.27 5.13
CA GLU A 709 -8.91 45.64 6.52
C GLU A 709 -7.90 44.68 7.14
N ASP A 710 -7.08 45.19 8.07
CA ASP A 710 -6.25 44.33 8.90
C ASP A 710 -7.12 43.49 9.83
N ARG A 711 -6.76 42.21 9.99
CA ARG A 711 -7.49 41.32 10.89
C ARG A 711 -7.36 41.85 12.32
N ASP A 712 -8.45 42.39 12.86
CA ASP A 712 -8.51 42.78 14.27
C ASP A 712 -7.97 41.63 15.12
N ARG A 713 -6.87 41.91 15.84
CA ARG A 713 -6.48 41.03 16.94
C ARG A 713 -7.64 41.14 17.90
N ASN A 714 -8.37 40.05 18.13
CA ASN A 714 -9.26 39.97 19.28
C ASN A 714 -8.41 40.25 20.54
N THR A 715 -8.28 41.52 20.91
CA THR A 715 -8.05 41.97 22.27
C THR A 715 -9.26 41.44 23.01
N ARG A 716 -9.11 40.26 23.62
CA ARG A 716 -10.04 39.86 24.66
C ARG A 716 -9.99 40.99 25.68
N GLU A 717 -11.06 41.78 25.74
CA GLU A 717 -11.28 42.62 26.90
C GLU A 717 -11.14 41.73 28.14
N PRO A 718 -10.33 42.13 29.14
CA PRO A 718 -10.28 41.42 30.38
C PRO A 718 -11.65 41.54 31.06
N ARG A 719 -12.40 40.45 31.08
CA ARG A 719 -13.46 40.21 32.06
C ARG A 719 -13.04 39.06 32.95
#